data_AF-A0AAW1MF52-F1
#
_entry.id   AF-A0AAW1MF52-F1
#
_cell.length_a   1.000
_cell.length_b   1.000
_cell.length_c   1.000
_cell.angle_alpha   90.00
_cell.angle_beta   90.00
_cell.angle_gamma   90.00
#
_symmetry.space_group_name_H-M   'P 1'
#
loop_
_entity.id
_entity.type
_entity.pdbx_description
1 polymer ?
#
loop_
_entity_poly.entity_id
_entity_poly.type
_entity_poly.pdbx_seq_one_letter_code
_entity_poly.pdbx_strand_id
1 'polypeptide(L)'
;MEFNSDLTEIQSLLRSVVKNVGDFTKIRYKGGNEMKINNVIKELEDVLVLKKYIDKRTPNKDYGKQLDDIVCFLALNLDFKDKSLVDIKEYAHLINSIPTISKCLLANIVVELGLNEYYCNVLHQFPVEFAEELLSEIIPCIKKSKPEICLELTYIYMKNIIKKISAIDTSDSKNIEYIEKLEEISLQILLTSSGINPDMTEGWKRSRIYQHMGQTLLCLLRLLKYCQVDNEALFKTIDDLMSTICCVMNAVTVDVFCAWAEVKQNNETLQTVIAEESYHIIEKYQKHVAAKPLIQMLSTIAKKPKSLNELIQEANSSTMIMKIEQSPTNRSKWFTALLNTQVFQNQEARACVKRWANLCTTEDLERLLSLSVNHKNDEEVVNIVIKCATFFAEENLAILITRFFYQYGLKNCLRSANTTQQLTITLNKIEKSSNKEPIKDILLLLLQDPELVLTALFKAAIKSDVVFDSLEATFNIISQIMVIENVFSKILIKILEENRFDSKNVKNYERLFKIIADASQLKLERFFLIPLINDYLKNGKYDELSYAFHIYSQIPNKQADDINQLIKLSVNILEKCRWKIFDFTNSKARVCEQAVEILLNCKNIHSFHITDEYILSVQHVLNKYYLSHLRSPEINLDFLDTVCPHLNLENHSEAVGYLIKLLPICVQTEWRTIIKTLLNRCSNTKLIAILTDSLMLISQVVQTQLEKQNISVLAGLKYCIQNYGIIIKDILLPFNNEETNIIIVRSICRLLREIPDEIVSIEGMSLISLLPDTTYSEKYLPFTAGNPR
;
A
#
# COMPACT_ATOMS: atom_id res chain seq x y z
N MET A 1 -38.79 5.29 -21.66
CA MET A 1 -38.30 4.90 -23.00
C MET A 1 -38.56 6.07 -23.93
N GLU A 2 -37.56 6.54 -24.69
CA GLU A 2 -37.72 7.67 -25.62
C GLU A 2 -37.97 7.16 -27.05
N PHE A 3 -38.76 7.91 -27.83
CA PHE A 3 -38.97 7.59 -29.24
C PHE A 3 -37.70 7.85 -30.06
N ASN A 4 -37.09 6.79 -30.60
CA ASN A 4 -35.78 6.84 -31.25
C ASN A 4 -35.84 6.46 -32.75
N SER A 5 -34.68 6.50 -33.43
CA SER A 5 -34.58 6.19 -34.86
C SER A 5 -35.00 4.76 -35.20
N ASP A 6 -34.71 3.79 -34.33
CA ASP A 6 -35.04 2.38 -34.57
C ASP A 6 -36.55 2.16 -34.48
N LEU A 7 -37.22 2.77 -33.49
CA LEU A 7 -38.68 2.72 -33.36
C LEU A 7 -39.39 3.41 -34.54
N THR A 8 -38.79 4.48 -35.07
CA THR A 8 -39.31 5.16 -36.28
C THR A 8 -39.25 4.25 -37.50
N GLU A 9 -38.17 3.49 -37.64
CA GLU A 9 -37.99 2.53 -38.73
C GLU A 9 -39.00 1.37 -38.61
N ILE A 10 -39.17 0.79 -37.43
CA ILE A 10 -40.19 -0.24 -37.14
C ILE A 10 -41.61 0.31 -37.39
N GLN A 11 -41.88 1.56 -36.98
CA GLN A 11 -43.17 2.20 -37.25
C GLN A 11 -43.43 2.33 -38.75
N SER A 12 -42.44 2.77 -39.52
CA SER A 12 -42.56 2.91 -40.97
C SER A 12 -42.81 1.57 -41.66
N LEU A 13 -42.11 0.52 -41.22
CA LEU A 13 -42.27 -0.85 -41.71
C LEU A 13 -43.68 -1.36 -41.47
N LEU A 14 -44.16 -1.32 -40.23
CA LEU A 14 -45.48 -1.87 -39.87
C LEU A 14 -46.62 -1.12 -40.56
N ARG A 15 -46.50 0.20 -40.76
CA ARG A 15 -47.47 0.99 -41.54
C ARG A 15 -47.49 0.60 -43.02
N SER A 16 -46.36 0.16 -43.57
CA SER A 16 -46.28 -0.38 -44.93
C SER A 16 -46.91 -1.77 -45.00
N VAL A 17 -46.51 -2.67 -44.09
CA VAL A 17 -46.93 -4.08 -44.07
C VAL A 17 -48.45 -4.23 -43.85
N VAL A 18 -49.07 -3.38 -43.01
CA VAL A 18 -50.53 -3.38 -42.82
C VAL A 18 -51.29 -3.19 -44.13
N LYS A 19 -50.78 -2.40 -45.07
CA LYS A 19 -51.45 -2.18 -46.36
C LYS A 19 -51.54 -3.46 -47.19
N ASN A 20 -50.56 -4.35 -47.03
CA ASN A 20 -50.46 -5.60 -47.78
C ASN A 20 -51.15 -6.77 -47.06
N VAL A 21 -51.02 -6.85 -45.73
CA VAL A 21 -51.50 -7.97 -44.92
C VAL A 21 -52.96 -7.77 -44.44
N GLY A 22 -53.41 -6.50 -44.40
CA GLY A 22 -54.68 -6.09 -43.82
C GLY A 22 -54.58 -5.79 -42.32
N ASP A 23 -55.73 -5.53 -41.71
CA ASP A 23 -55.85 -5.15 -40.31
C ASP A 23 -55.27 -6.20 -39.35
N PHE A 24 -54.21 -5.82 -38.63
CA PHE A 24 -53.50 -6.69 -37.69
C PHE A 24 -54.37 -7.15 -36.51
N THR A 25 -55.37 -6.39 -36.11
CA THR A 25 -56.26 -6.75 -34.99
C THR A 25 -57.11 -8.00 -35.29
N LYS A 26 -57.32 -8.31 -36.58
CA LYS A 26 -58.08 -9.48 -37.06
C LYS A 26 -57.26 -10.75 -37.13
N ILE A 27 -55.94 -10.69 -36.93
CA ILE A 27 -55.06 -11.86 -36.95
C ILE A 27 -55.27 -12.65 -35.66
N ARG A 28 -55.83 -13.86 -35.81
CA ARG A 28 -56.09 -14.84 -34.73
C ARG A 28 -55.55 -16.20 -35.13
N TYR A 29 -55.35 -17.09 -34.15
CA TYR A 29 -54.90 -18.48 -34.39
C TYR A 29 -55.86 -19.32 -35.25
N LYS A 30 -57.15 -18.96 -35.29
CA LYS A 30 -58.17 -19.61 -36.13
C LYS A 30 -58.43 -18.76 -37.38
N GLY A 31 -58.61 -19.41 -38.53
CA GLY A 31 -58.99 -18.74 -39.79
C GLY A 31 -57.92 -18.62 -40.88
N GLY A 32 -56.87 -19.45 -40.86
CA GLY A 32 -55.91 -19.55 -41.97
C GLY A 32 -54.98 -18.34 -42.12
N ASN A 33 -54.59 -17.71 -41.01
CA ASN A 33 -53.74 -16.51 -41.01
C ASN A 33 -52.24 -16.81 -41.07
N GLU A 34 -51.79 -18.06 -41.30
CA GLU A 34 -50.35 -18.39 -41.22
C GLU A 34 -49.51 -17.59 -42.22
N MET A 35 -49.96 -17.45 -43.48
CA MET A 35 -49.22 -16.67 -44.48
C MET A 35 -49.12 -15.19 -44.10
N LYS A 36 -50.16 -14.64 -43.47
CA LYS A 36 -50.16 -13.25 -43.00
C LYS A 36 -49.15 -13.04 -41.88
N ILE A 37 -49.12 -13.95 -40.90
CA ILE A 37 -48.18 -13.93 -39.79
C ILE A 37 -46.74 -14.04 -40.31
N ASN A 38 -46.47 -15.01 -41.20
CA ASN A 38 -45.14 -15.23 -41.78
C ASN A 38 -44.64 -14.02 -42.56
N ASN A 39 -45.51 -13.32 -43.31
CA ASN A 39 -45.13 -12.11 -44.02
C ASN A 39 -44.71 -10.99 -43.06
N VAL A 40 -45.43 -10.77 -41.96
CA VAL A 40 -45.06 -9.76 -40.96
C VAL A 40 -43.73 -10.12 -40.27
N ILE A 41 -43.56 -11.39 -39.90
CA ILE A 41 -42.33 -11.86 -39.23
C ILE A 41 -41.12 -11.69 -40.14
N LYS A 42 -41.23 -12.06 -41.42
CA LYS A 42 -40.13 -11.97 -42.38
C LYS A 42 -39.66 -10.53 -42.59
N GLU A 43 -40.60 -9.59 -42.75
CA GLU A 43 -40.28 -8.17 -42.92
C GLU A 43 -39.59 -7.58 -41.66
N LEU A 44 -40.01 -8.02 -40.47
CA LEU A 44 -39.33 -7.64 -39.22
C LEU A 44 -37.96 -8.31 -39.08
N GLU A 45 -37.84 -9.58 -39.45
CA GLU A 45 -36.58 -10.33 -39.45
C GLU A 45 -35.54 -9.65 -40.33
N ASP A 46 -35.91 -9.27 -41.57
CA ASP A 46 -35.02 -8.61 -42.52
C ASP A 46 -34.45 -7.30 -41.95
N VAL A 47 -35.28 -6.48 -41.29
CA VAL A 47 -34.81 -5.23 -40.63
C VAL A 47 -33.87 -5.52 -39.47
N LEU A 48 -34.22 -6.46 -38.59
CA LEU A 48 -33.41 -6.78 -37.41
C LEU A 48 -32.07 -7.43 -37.78
N VAL A 49 -32.04 -8.25 -38.84
CA VAL A 49 -30.82 -8.84 -39.39
C VAL A 49 -29.94 -7.76 -40.05
N LEU A 50 -30.51 -6.84 -40.82
CA LEU A 50 -29.77 -5.71 -41.41
C LEU A 50 -29.08 -4.85 -40.34
N LYS A 51 -29.74 -4.66 -39.19
CA LYS A 51 -29.19 -3.94 -38.03
C LYS A 51 -28.24 -4.76 -37.16
N LYS A 52 -28.07 -6.06 -37.46
CA LYS A 52 -27.28 -7.03 -36.67
C LYS A 52 -27.81 -7.24 -35.24
N TYR A 53 -29.10 -6.98 -35.02
CA TYR A 53 -29.76 -7.18 -33.73
C TYR A 53 -30.08 -8.66 -33.50
N ILE A 54 -30.36 -9.40 -34.57
CA ILE A 54 -30.53 -10.85 -34.55
C ILE A 54 -29.72 -11.51 -35.67
N ASP A 55 -29.30 -12.75 -35.46
CA ASP A 55 -28.84 -13.67 -36.50
C ASP A 55 -29.79 -14.87 -36.52
N LYS A 56 -30.69 -14.90 -37.51
CA LYS A 56 -31.82 -15.84 -37.59
C LYS A 56 -32.72 -15.76 -36.35
N ARG A 57 -32.55 -16.68 -35.39
CA ARG A 57 -33.30 -16.75 -34.12
C ARG A 57 -32.44 -16.45 -32.89
N THR A 58 -31.21 -16.02 -33.07
CA THR A 58 -30.28 -15.76 -31.97
C THR A 58 -30.09 -14.25 -31.80
N PRO A 59 -30.58 -13.67 -30.69
CA PRO A 59 -30.38 -12.26 -30.41
C PRO A 59 -28.91 -11.93 -30.14
N ASN A 60 -28.48 -10.76 -30.62
CA ASN A 60 -27.17 -10.22 -30.29
C ASN A 60 -27.22 -9.47 -28.95
N LYS A 61 -26.51 -10.01 -27.96
CA LYS A 61 -26.53 -9.49 -26.58
C LYS A 61 -26.00 -8.06 -26.44
N ASP A 62 -25.15 -7.61 -27.38
CA ASP A 62 -24.62 -6.23 -27.38
C ASP A 62 -25.72 -5.19 -27.62
N TYR A 63 -26.83 -5.59 -28.25
CA TYR A 63 -27.98 -4.73 -28.58
C TYR A 63 -29.21 -5.04 -27.71
N GLY A 64 -28.99 -5.59 -26.52
CA GLY A 64 -30.09 -6.05 -25.66
C GLY A 64 -31.10 -4.95 -25.30
N LYS A 65 -30.64 -3.73 -25.04
CA LYS A 65 -31.52 -2.60 -24.70
C LYS A 65 -32.43 -2.20 -25.86
N GLN A 66 -31.91 -2.20 -27.09
CA GLN A 66 -32.67 -1.89 -28.29
C GLN A 66 -33.76 -2.94 -28.54
N LEU A 67 -33.44 -4.21 -28.30
CA LEU A 67 -34.41 -5.30 -28.39
C LEU A 67 -35.50 -5.22 -27.31
N ASP A 68 -35.16 -4.86 -26.07
CA ASP A 68 -36.14 -4.55 -25.02
C ASP A 68 -37.06 -3.41 -25.44
N ASP A 69 -36.51 -2.30 -25.95
CA ASP A 69 -37.28 -1.14 -26.40
C ASP A 69 -38.23 -1.50 -27.56
N ILE A 70 -37.78 -2.31 -28.53
CA ILE A 70 -38.61 -2.76 -29.66
C ILE A 70 -39.76 -3.65 -29.18
N VAL A 71 -39.47 -4.65 -28.32
CA VAL A 71 -40.52 -5.56 -27.82
C VAL A 71 -41.52 -4.79 -26.94
N CYS A 72 -41.04 -3.85 -26.12
CA CYS A 72 -41.89 -2.96 -25.33
C CYS A 72 -42.77 -2.09 -26.23
N PHE A 73 -42.21 -1.50 -27.29
CA PHE A 73 -42.94 -0.69 -28.26
C PHE A 73 -44.08 -1.45 -28.94
N LEU A 74 -43.82 -2.70 -29.34
CA LEU A 74 -44.85 -3.57 -29.92
C LEU A 74 -45.93 -3.91 -28.90
N ALA A 75 -45.55 -4.22 -27.65
CA ALA A 75 -46.49 -4.54 -26.57
C ALA A 75 -47.38 -3.36 -26.18
N LEU A 76 -46.84 -2.13 -26.16
CA LEU A 76 -47.59 -0.90 -25.86
C LEU A 76 -48.69 -0.58 -26.88
N ASN A 77 -48.62 -1.14 -28.08
CA ASN A 77 -49.57 -0.89 -29.18
C ASN A 77 -50.48 -2.09 -29.46
N LEU A 78 -50.81 -2.86 -28.43
CA LEU A 78 -51.76 -3.96 -28.49
C LEU A 78 -53.20 -3.54 -28.17
N ASP A 79 -54.14 -4.35 -28.62
CA ASP A 79 -55.55 -4.28 -28.22
C ASP A 79 -55.78 -5.04 -26.89
N PHE A 80 -55.50 -4.37 -25.77
CA PHE A 80 -55.76 -4.89 -24.41
C PHE A 80 -57.23 -4.74 -24.00
N LYS A 81 -57.73 -5.64 -23.14
CA LYS A 81 -59.12 -5.55 -22.65
C LYS A 81 -59.31 -4.36 -21.72
N ASP A 82 -58.34 -4.12 -20.84
CA ASP A 82 -58.28 -2.92 -20.02
C ASP A 82 -57.47 -1.81 -20.73
N LYS A 83 -58.03 -0.60 -20.78
CA LYS A 83 -57.40 0.57 -21.42
C LYS A 83 -56.59 1.41 -20.45
N SER A 84 -56.51 1.03 -19.17
CA SER A 84 -55.75 1.73 -18.12
C SER A 84 -54.24 1.87 -18.40
N LEU A 85 -53.68 1.09 -19.34
CA LEU A 85 -52.31 1.27 -19.86
C LEU A 85 -52.04 2.67 -20.42
N VAL A 86 -53.07 3.37 -20.91
CA VAL A 86 -52.97 4.75 -21.43
C VAL A 86 -52.62 5.75 -20.31
N ASP A 87 -52.89 5.41 -19.05
CA ASP A 87 -52.66 6.30 -17.91
C ASP A 87 -51.20 6.27 -17.40
N ILE A 88 -50.34 5.39 -17.95
CA ILE A 88 -48.90 5.38 -17.64
C ILE A 88 -48.23 6.53 -18.40
N LYS A 89 -48.08 7.67 -17.71
CA LYS A 89 -47.50 8.92 -18.25
C LYS A 89 -46.16 8.73 -18.99
N GLU A 90 -45.36 7.76 -18.57
CA GLU A 90 -44.03 7.49 -19.13
C GLU A 90 -44.07 6.95 -20.58
N TYR A 91 -45.14 6.27 -20.97
CA TYR A 91 -45.27 5.62 -22.30
C TYR A 91 -46.35 6.22 -23.19
N ALA A 92 -47.08 7.22 -22.71
CA ALA A 92 -48.22 7.82 -23.42
C ALA A 92 -47.88 8.30 -24.84
N HIS A 93 -46.65 8.78 -25.07
CA HIS A 93 -46.19 9.26 -26.37
C HIS A 93 -45.88 8.15 -27.39
N LEU A 94 -45.84 6.88 -26.96
CA LEU A 94 -45.52 5.70 -27.78
C LEU A 94 -46.76 4.88 -28.14
N ILE A 95 -47.85 5.04 -27.40
CA ILE A 95 -49.12 4.35 -27.62
C ILE A 95 -49.80 4.92 -28.88
N ASN A 96 -50.46 4.06 -29.66
CA ASN A 96 -51.08 4.38 -30.96
C ASN A 96 -50.11 4.94 -32.02
N SER A 97 -48.80 4.73 -31.84
CA SER A 97 -47.79 5.18 -32.81
C SER A 97 -47.71 4.25 -34.02
N ILE A 98 -47.98 2.96 -33.83
CA ILE A 98 -48.05 1.94 -34.90
C ILE A 98 -49.48 1.42 -35.06
N PRO A 99 -49.80 0.75 -36.18
CA PRO A 99 -51.07 0.07 -36.30
C PRO A 99 -51.25 -0.94 -35.16
N THR A 100 -52.44 -0.96 -34.54
CA THR A 100 -52.72 -1.82 -33.38
C THR A 100 -52.50 -3.29 -33.72
N ILE A 101 -51.69 -3.97 -32.92
CA ILE A 101 -51.30 -5.37 -33.14
C ILE A 101 -52.20 -6.29 -32.31
N SER A 102 -52.54 -7.47 -32.84
CA SER A 102 -53.19 -8.51 -32.03
C SER A 102 -52.18 -9.24 -31.14
N LYS A 103 -52.60 -9.65 -29.93
CA LYS A 103 -51.76 -10.43 -29.01
C LYS A 103 -51.21 -11.71 -29.65
N CYS A 104 -52.02 -12.38 -30.48
CA CYS A 104 -51.62 -13.53 -31.28
C CYS A 104 -50.47 -13.20 -32.24
N LEU A 105 -50.52 -12.06 -32.95
CA LEU A 105 -49.44 -11.67 -33.85
C LEU A 105 -48.14 -11.39 -33.07
N LEU A 106 -48.22 -10.69 -31.94
CA LEU A 106 -47.05 -10.43 -31.10
C LEU A 106 -46.43 -11.73 -30.56
N ALA A 107 -47.25 -12.66 -30.07
CA ALA A 107 -46.78 -13.96 -29.58
C ALA A 107 -45.96 -14.71 -30.65
N ASN A 108 -46.44 -14.72 -31.89
CA ASN A 108 -45.72 -15.35 -32.99
C ASN A 108 -44.44 -14.58 -33.37
N ILE A 109 -44.47 -13.24 -33.39
CA ILE A 109 -43.27 -12.41 -33.63
C ILE A 109 -42.18 -12.72 -32.60
N VAL A 110 -42.52 -12.72 -31.32
CA VAL A 110 -41.57 -12.94 -30.23
C VAL A 110 -40.95 -14.34 -30.31
N VAL A 111 -41.76 -15.38 -30.49
CA VAL A 111 -41.29 -16.77 -30.50
C VAL A 111 -40.46 -17.07 -31.75
N GLU A 112 -40.91 -16.63 -32.92
CA GLU A 112 -40.26 -16.96 -34.19
C GLU A 112 -38.95 -16.18 -34.41
N LEU A 113 -38.85 -14.94 -33.87
CA LEU A 113 -37.62 -14.14 -33.92
C LEU A 113 -36.67 -14.42 -32.74
N GLY A 114 -37.04 -15.31 -31.81
CA GLY A 114 -36.21 -15.65 -30.65
C GLY A 114 -36.12 -14.55 -29.58
N LEU A 115 -37.10 -13.64 -29.50
CA LEU A 115 -37.10 -12.49 -28.59
C LEU A 115 -37.68 -12.79 -27.19
N ASN A 116 -37.72 -14.08 -26.81
CA ASN A 116 -38.43 -14.56 -25.61
C ASN A 116 -37.91 -13.93 -24.30
N GLU A 117 -36.59 -13.77 -24.15
CA GLU A 117 -35.99 -13.16 -22.95
C GLU A 117 -36.37 -11.67 -22.80
N TYR A 118 -36.35 -10.91 -23.91
CA TYR A 118 -36.73 -9.50 -23.94
C TYR A 118 -38.22 -9.31 -23.69
N TYR A 119 -39.05 -10.18 -24.25
CA TYR A 119 -40.47 -10.20 -23.95
C TYR A 119 -40.75 -10.49 -22.47
N CYS A 120 -39.98 -11.39 -21.86
CA CYS A 120 -40.05 -11.60 -20.43
C CYS A 120 -39.69 -10.34 -19.63
N ASN A 121 -38.68 -9.56 -20.04
CA ASN A 121 -38.34 -8.29 -19.38
C ASN A 121 -39.51 -7.29 -19.40
N VAL A 122 -40.19 -7.17 -20.55
CA VAL A 122 -41.38 -6.32 -20.70
C VAL A 122 -42.51 -6.78 -19.76
N LEU A 123 -42.76 -8.09 -19.67
CA LEU A 123 -43.77 -8.64 -18.76
C LEU A 123 -43.49 -8.31 -17.28
N HIS A 124 -42.23 -8.16 -16.87
CA HIS A 124 -41.92 -7.74 -15.49
C HIS A 124 -42.29 -6.27 -15.24
N GLN A 125 -42.15 -5.40 -16.25
CA GLN A 125 -42.45 -3.97 -16.16
C GLN A 125 -43.96 -3.69 -16.15
N PHE A 126 -44.75 -4.53 -16.80
CA PHE A 126 -46.19 -4.31 -16.95
C PHE A 126 -46.96 -4.76 -15.70
N PRO A 127 -48.10 -4.13 -15.35
CA PRO A 127 -49.03 -4.64 -14.34
C PRO A 127 -49.46 -6.10 -14.61
N VAL A 128 -49.85 -6.81 -13.54
CA VAL A 128 -50.09 -8.27 -13.60
C VAL A 128 -51.20 -8.64 -14.58
N GLU A 129 -52.19 -7.77 -14.72
CA GLU A 129 -53.38 -7.95 -15.57
C GLU A 129 -52.98 -8.07 -17.04
N PHE A 130 -52.02 -7.25 -17.48
CA PHE A 130 -51.51 -7.29 -18.85
C PHE A 130 -50.57 -8.47 -19.07
N ALA A 131 -49.79 -8.84 -18.05
CA ALA A 131 -48.90 -9.99 -18.14
C ALA A 131 -49.68 -11.30 -18.31
N GLU A 132 -50.81 -11.45 -17.63
CA GLU A 132 -51.73 -12.60 -17.78
C GLU A 132 -52.26 -12.72 -19.21
N GLU A 133 -52.84 -11.65 -19.75
CA GLU A 133 -53.38 -11.66 -21.12
C GLU A 133 -52.31 -12.02 -22.16
N LEU A 134 -51.10 -11.49 -21.98
CA LEU A 134 -49.98 -11.71 -22.87
C LEU A 134 -49.44 -13.15 -22.80
N LEU A 135 -49.27 -13.69 -21.60
CA LEU A 135 -48.78 -15.05 -21.39
C LEU A 135 -49.78 -16.12 -21.88
N SER A 136 -51.08 -15.87 -21.76
CA SER A 136 -52.11 -16.81 -22.26
C SER A 136 -51.99 -17.06 -23.78
N GLU A 137 -51.58 -16.05 -24.54
CA GLU A 137 -51.44 -16.10 -26.00
C GLU A 137 -50.15 -16.76 -26.47
N ILE A 138 -49.20 -17.03 -25.57
CA ILE A 138 -47.96 -17.78 -25.85
C ILE A 138 -48.21 -19.30 -25.87
N ILE A 139 -49.18 -19.80 -25.10
CA ILE A 139 -49.45 -21.26 -24.97
C ILE A 139 -49.62 -21.94 -26.34
N PRO A 140 -50.39 -21.39 -27.31
CA PRO A 140 -50.53 -22.02 -28.62
C PRO A 140 -49.22 -22.04 -29.44
N CYS A 141 -48.33 -21.05 -29.27
CA CYS A 141 -47.01 -21.06 -29.90
C CYS A 141 -46.13 -22.16 -29.31
N ILE A 142 -46.14 -22.36 -27.99
CA ILE A 142 -45.40 -23.45 -27.33
C ILE A 142 -45.91 -24.81 -27.84
N LYS A 143 -47.24 -25.00 -27.90
CA LYS A 143 -47.86 -26.25 -28.38
C LYS A 143 -47.50 -26.61 -29.83
N LYS A 144 -47.26 -25.63 -30.69
CA LYS A 144 -46.86 -25.82 -32.10
C LYS A 144 -45.35 -25.95 -32.30
N SER A 145 -44.55 -25.63 -31.29
CA SER A 145 -43.09 -25.61 -31.39
C SER A 145 -42.50 -27.01 -31.38
N LYS A 146 -41.35 -27.20 -32.03
CA LYS A 146 -40.58 -28.45 -31.96
C LYS A 146 -40.22 -28.77 -30.50
N PRO A 147 -40.09 -30.05 -30.10
CA PRO A 147 -39.92 -30.40 -28.69
C PRO A 147 -38.70 -29.73 -28.02
N GLU A 148 -37.58 -29.56 -28.72
CA GLU A 148 -36.40 -28.86 -28.15
C GLU A 148 -36.69 -27.38 -27.86
N ILE A 149 -37.40 -26.70 -28.77
CA ILE A 149 -37.79 -25.30 -28.63
C ILE A 149 -38.88 -25.18 -27.55
N CYS A 150 -39.84 -26.10 -27.53
CA CYS A 150 -40.88 -26.18 -26.50
C CYS A 150 -40.26 -26.19 -25.11
N LEU A 151 -39.23 -27.01 -24.89
CA LEU A 151 -38.54 -27.08 -23.59
C LEU A 151 -37.84 -25.76 -23.22
N GLU A 152 -37.16 -25.13 -24.18
CA GLU A 152 -36.51 -23.83 -23.98
C GLU A 152 -37.52 -22.75 -23.60
N LEU A 153 -38.62 -22.66 -24.35
CA LEU A 153 -39.70 -21.70 -24.08
C LEU A 153 -40.36 -21.97 -22.73
N THR A 154 -40.65 -23.23 -22.40
CA THR A 154 -41.19 -23.61 -21.09
C THR A 154 -40.28 -23.12 -19.96
N TYR A 155 -38.96 -23.32 -20.07
CA TYR A 155 -38.04 -22.83 -19.06
C TYR A 155 -38.10 -21.30 -18.91
N ILE A 156 -38.05 -20.57 -20.02
CA ILE A 156 -38.04 -19.10 -20.04
C ILE A 156 -39.33 -18.54 -19.43
N TYR A 157 -40.49 -19.02 -19.89
CA TYR A 157 -41.79 -18.51 -19.48
C TYR A 157 -42.18 -18.95 -18.06
N MET A 158 -41.95 -20.21 -17.68
CA MET A 158 -42.22 -20.65 -16.30
C MET A 158 -41.37 -19.90 -15.30
N LYS A 159 -40.08 -19.68 -15.60
CA LYS A 159 -39.20 -18.88 -14.74
C LYS A 159 -39.72 -17.46 -14.55
N ASN A 160 -40.25 -16.85 -15.61
CA ASN A 160 -40.87 -15.52 -15.53
C ASN A 160 -42.15 -15.55 -14.68
N ILE A 161 -43.05 -16.50 -14.92
CA ILE A 161 -44.28 -16.66 -14.13
C ILE A 161 -43.96 -16.81 -12.64
N ILE A 162 -42.99 -17.67 -12.28
CA ILE A 162 -42.54 -17.84 -10.90
C ILE A 162 -42.05 -16.51 -10.31
N LYS A 163 -41.22 -15.75 -11.03
CA LYS A 163 -40.76 -14.43 -10.57
C LYS A 163 -41.91 -13.45 -10.38
N LYS A 164 -42.85 -13.41 -11.33
CA LYS A 164 -43.99 -12.49 -11.30
C LYS A 164 -44.89 -12.79 -10.12
N ILE A 165 -45.29 -14.04 -9.94
CA ILE A 165 -46.09 -14.49 -8.78
C ILE A 165 -45.38 -14.17 -7.47
N SER A 166 -44.07 -14.42 -7.39
CA SER A 166 -43.28 -14.15 -6.18
C SER A 166 -43.24 -12.67 -5.78
N ALA A 167 -43.44 -11.75 -6.74
CA ALA A 167 -43.35 -10.32 -6.53
C ALA A 167 -44.72 -9.64 -6.27
N ILE A 168 -45.82 -10.38 -6.40
CA ILE A 168 -47.17 -9.85 -6.20
C ILE A 168 -47.48 -9.80 -4.70
N ASP A 169 -48.06 -8.69 -4.26
CA ASP A 169 -48.59 -8.55 -2.90
C ASP A 169 -49.93 -9.30 -2.77
N THR A 170 -49.94 -10.32 -1.91
CA THR A 170 -51.09 -11.20 -1.65
C THR A 170 -52.15 -10.57 -0.74
N SER A 171 -51.93 -9.35 -0.24
CA SER A 171 -52.91 -8.63 0.59
C SER A 171 -54.11 -8.06 -0.18
N ASP A 172 -53.98 -7.86 -1.51
CA ASP A 172 -55.07 -7.39 -2.36
C ASP A 172 -55.84 -8.56 -3.00
N SER A 173 -57.14 -8.63 -2.72
CA SER A 173 -58.06 -9.62 -3.31
C SER A 173 -58.06 -9.68 -4.83
N LYS A 174 -57.81 -8.57 -5.54
CA LYS A 174 -57.73 -8.58 -7.02
C LYS A 174 -56.49 -9.28 -7.52
N ASN A 175 -55.36 -9.11 -6.81
CA ASN A 175 -54.10 -9.76 -7.14
C ASN A 175 -54.20 -11.28 -7.01
N ILE A 176 -54.99 -11.78 -6.06
CA ILE A 176 -55.24 -13.23 -5.89
C ILE A 176 -55.89 -13.84 -7.14
N GLU A 177 -56.89 -13.19 -7.73
CA GLU A 177 -57.54 -13.68 -8.96
C GLU A 177 -56.54 -13.77 -10.14
N TYR A 178 -55.62 -12.81 -10.25
CA TYR A 178 -54.58 -12.85 -11.29
C TYR A 178 -53.50 -13.89 -11.01
N ILE A 179 -53.15 -14.15 -9.74
CA ILE A 179 -52.29 -15.28 -9.37
C ILE A 179 -52.94 -16.59 -9.82
N GLU A 180 -54.23 -16.82 -9.54
CA GLU A 180 -54.93 -18.04 -9.94
C GLU A 180 -54.92 -18.26 -11.46
N LYS A 181 -55.08 -17.19 -12.26
CA LYS A 181 -54.98 -17.25 -13.73
C LYS A 181 -53.56 -17.54 -14.21
N LEU A 182 -52.54 -16.92 -13.59
CA LEU A 182 -51.14 -17.19 -13.91
C LEU A 182 -50.75 -18.63 -13.54
N GLU A 183 -51.29 -19.17 -12.45
CA GLU A 183 -51.14 -20.58 -12.09
C GLU A 183 -51.78 -21.50 -13.12
N GLU A 184 -52.98 -21.19 -13.61
CA GLU A 184 -53.63 -21.98 -14.68
C GLU A 184 -52.80 -21.97 -15.98
N ILE A 185 -52.27 -20.79 -16.36
CA ILE A 185 -51.33 -20.66 -17.48
C ILE A 185 -50.08 -21.51 -17.24
N SER A 186 -49.53 -21.47 -16.03
CA SER A 186 -48.35 -22.24 -15.64
C SER A 186 -48.58 -23.75 -15.81
N LEU A 187 -49.74 -24.26 -15.36
CA LEU A 187 -50.13 -25.65 -15.51
C LEU A 187 -50.27 -26.04 -16.98
N GLN A 188 -50.88 -25.19 -17.82
CA GLN A 188 -51.00 -25.44 -19.26
C GLN A 188 -49.63 -25.52 -19.97
N ILE A 189 -48.68 -24.67 -19.58
CA ILE A 189 -47.30 -24.71 -20.11
C ILE A 189 -46.61 -26.01 -19.65
N LEU A 190 -46.75 -26.38 -18.37
CA LEU A 190 -46.17 -27.61 -17.83
C LEU A 190 -46.71 -28.85 -18.53
N LEU A 191 -48.03 -28.97 -18.68
CA LEU A 191 -48.70 -30.08 -19.38
C LEU A 191 -48.26 -30.20 -20.85
N THR A 192 -47.98 -29.06 -21.50
CA THR A 192 -47.48 -29.06 -22.89
C THR A 192 -46.05 -29.61 -22.99
N SER A 193 -45.24 -29.41 -21.95
CA SER A 193 -43.83 -29.82 -21.93
C SER A 193 -43.56 -31.22 -21.37
N SER A 194 -44.48 -31.74 -20.55
CA SER A 194 -44.33 -33.03 -19.88
C SER A 194 -44.82 -34.22 -20.71
N GLY A 195 -45.68 -33.97 -21.69
CA GLY A 195 -46.15 -34.97 -22.65
C GLY A 195 -45.28 -35.01 -23.91
N ILE A 196 -44.92 -36.23 -24.35
CA ILE A 196 -44.34 -36.44 -25.68
C ILE A 196 -45.51 -36.68 -26.65
N ASN A 197 -45.91 -35.65 -27.39
CA ASN A 197 -46.95 -35.81 -28.42
C ASN A 197 -46.43 -36.75 -29.53
N PRO A 198 -47.08 -37.90 -29.78
CA PRO A 198 -46.62 -38.87 -30.79
C PRO A 198 -46.38 -38.22 -32.16
N ASP A 199 -47.27 -37.31 -32.57
CA ASP A 199 -47.21 -36.59 -33.83
C ASP A 199 -45.94 -35.72 -33.97
N MET A 200 -45.45 -35.17 -32.85
CA MET A 200 -44.27 -34.28 -32.82
C MET A 200 -42.95 -35.05 -32.71
N THR A 201 -43.02 -36.36 -32.44
CA THR A 201 -41.87 -37.26 -32.34
C THR A 201 -41.84 -38.34 -33.41
N GLU A 202 -42.70 -38.21 -34.42
CA GLU A 202 -42.72 -39.10 -35.57
C GLU A 202 -41.33 -39.12 -36.23
N GLY A 203 -40.75 -40.32 -36.37
CA GLY A 203 -39.40 -40.52 -36.91
C GLY A 203 -38.23 -40.35 -35.93
N TRP A 204 -38.48 -40.07 -34.64
CA TRP A 204 -37.41 -40.00 -33.64
C TRP A 204 -36.86 -41.39 -33.28
N LYS A 205 -35.53 -41.49 -33.14
CA LYS A 205 -34.89 -42.69 -32.54
C LYS A 205 -35.17 -42.72 -31.04
N ARG A 206 -35.27 -43.93 -30.47
CA ARG A 206 -35.45 -44.14 -29.01
C ARG A 206 -34.44 -43.38 -28.16
N SER A 207 -33.18 -43.33 -28.57
CA SER A 207 -32.13 -42.59 -27.86
C SER A 207 -32.41 -41.09 -27.76
N ARG A 208 -32.95 -40.46 -28.82
CA ARG A 208 -33.33 -39.04 -28.83
C ARG A 208 -34.53 -38.78 -27.92
N ILE A 209 -35.49 -39.70 -27.88
CA ILE A 209 -36.64 -39.64 -26.97
C ILE A 209 -36.14 -39.69 -25.51
N TYR A 210 -35.27 -40.65 -25.18
CA TYR A 210 -34.72 -40.78 -23.83
C TYR A 210 -33.89 -39.55 -23.43
N GLN A 211 -33.07 -39.02 -24.33
CA GLN A 211 -32.34 -37.78 -24.10
C GLN A 211 -33.29 -36.60 -23.82
N HIS A 212 -34.35 -36.46 -24.61
CA HIS A 212 -35.35 -35.41 -24.43
C HIS A 212 -36.06 -35.54 -23.08
N MET A 213 -36.45 -36.75 -22.66
CA MET A 213 -37.02 -36.99 -21.32
C MET A 213 -36.08 -36.53 -20.20
N GLY A 214 -34.79 -36.82 -20.31
CA GLY A 214 -33.79 -36.37 -19.33
C GLY A 214 -33.63 -34.86 -19.30
N GLN A 215 -33.66 -34.20 -20.47
CA GLN A 215 -33.64 -32.74 -20.56
C GLN A 215 -34.92 -32.12 -19.97
N THR A 216 -36.09 -32.73 -20.18
CA THR A 216 -37.35 -32.32 -19.57
C THR A 216 -37.29 -32.40 -18.06
N LEU A 217 -36.85 -33.53 -17.52
CA LEU A 217 -36.66 -33.71 -16.08
C LEU A 217 -35.70 -32.66 -15.50
N LEU A 218 -34.55 -32.45 -16.14
CA LEU A 218 -33.56 -31.46 -15.72
C LEU A 218 -34.11 -30.03 -15.75
N CYS A 219 -34.90 -29.68 -16.77
CA CYS A 219 -35.58 -28.39 -16.88
C CYS A 219 -36.52 -28.16 -15.70
N LEU A 220 -37.38 -29.14 -15.41
CA LEU A 220 -38.35 -29.06 -14.31
C LEU A 220 -37.67 -28.99 -12.94
N LEU A 221 -36.62 -29.78 -12.70
CA LEU A 221 -35.82 -29.72 -11.46
C LEU A 221 -35.20 -28.33 -11.27
N ARG A 222 -34.66 -27.73 -12.35
CA ARG A 222 -34.10 -26.36 -12.29
C ARG A 222 -35.16 -25.30 -12.00
N LEU A 223 -36.37 -25.44 -12.54
CA LEU A 223 -37.49 -24.56 -12.22
C LEU A 223 -37.91 -24.68 -10.76
N LEU A 224 -38.05 -25.92 -10.25
CA LEU A 224 -38.38 -26.15 -8.84
C LEU A 224 -37.29 -25.63 -7.88
N LYS A 225 -36.01 -25.74 -8.29
CA LYS A 225 -34.88 -25.14 -7.55
C LYS A 225 -34.98 -23.61 -7.49
N TYR A 226 -35.65 -22.98 -8.47
CA TYR A 226 -35.82 -21.54 -8.52
C TYR A 226 -36.95 -21.02 -7.61
N CYS A 227 -37.97 -21.82 -7.31
CA CYS A 227 -39.10 -21.42 -6.45
C CYS A 227 -38.69 -21.15 -5.00
N GLN A 228 -39.37 -20.25 -4.29
CA GLN A 228 -39.16 -20.04 -2.85
C GLN A 228 -40.15 -20.90 -2.06
N VAL A 229 -39.65 -21.78 -1.18
CA VAL A 229 -40.49 -22.76 -0.47
C VAL A 229 -41.43 -22.09 0.53
N ASP A 230 -41.05 -20.95 1.08
CA ASP A 230 -41.82 -20.24 2.12
C ASP A 230 -42.82 -19.22 1.53
N ASN A 231 -42.87 -19.07 0.21
CA ASN A 231 -43.77 -18.12 -0.44
C ASN A 231 -45.12 -18.77 -0.73
N GLU A 232 -46.14 -18.38 0.04
CA GLU A 232 -47.50 -18.93 -0.06
C GLU A 232 -48.13 -18.77 -1.45
N ALA A 233 -47.82 -17.68 -2.15
CA ALA A 233 -48.33 -17.42 -3.50
C ALA A 233 -47.83 -18.46 -4.54
N LEU A 234 -46.73 -19.17 -4.24
CA LEU A 234 -46.17 -20.18 -5.14
C LEU A 234 -46.63 -21.60 -4.82
N PHE A 235 -47.38 -21.85 -3.74
CA PHE A 235 -47.64 -23.22 -3.26
C PHE A 235 -48.27 -24.12 -4.33
N LYS A 236 -49.30 -23.63 -5.03
CA LYS A 236 -49.93 -24.41 -6.10
C LYS A 236 -49.00 -24.61 -7.31
N THR A 237 -48.23 -23.57 -7.69
CA THR A 237 -47.22 -23.70 -8.77
C THR A 237 -46.14 -24.73 -8.41
N ILE A 238 -45.72 -24.76 -7.14
CA ILE A 238 -44.79 -25.76 -6.61
C ILE A 238 -45.41 -27.16 -6.68
N ASP A 239 -46.65 -27.32 -6.24
CA ASP A 239 -47.37 -28.60 -6.28
C ASP A 239 -47.55 -29.10 -7.72
N ASP A 240 -47.90 -28.22 -8.67
CA ASP A 240 -48.04 -28.52 -10.09
C ASP A 240 -46.69 -28.95 -10.69
N LEU A 241 -45.59 -28.26 -10.37
CA LEU A 241 -44.24 -28.66 -10.76
C LEU A 241 -43.86 -30.03 -10.18
N MET A 242 -44.11 -30.26 -8.89
CA MET A 242 -43.82 -31.54 -8.25
C MET A 242 -44.61 -32.68 -8.87
N SER A 243 -45.92 -32.48 -9.09
CA SER A 243 -46.80 -33.44 -9.74
C SER A 243 -46.31 -33.76 -11.16
N THR A 244 -45.94 -32.74 -11.93
CA THR A 244 -45.39 -32.90 -13.27
C THR A 244 -44.06 -33.67 -13.27
N ILE A 245 -43.17 -33.39 -12.33
CA ILE A 245 -41.91 -34.13 -12.18
C ILE A 245 -42.19 -35.61 -11.83
N CYS A 246 -43.11 -35.88 -10.91
CA CYS A 246 -43.51 -37.24 -10.57
C CYS A 246 -44.08 -37.99 -11.80
N CYS A 247 -44.90 -37.33 -12.63
CA CYS A 247 -45.41 -37.92 -13.87
C CYS A 247 -44.28 -38.30 -14.84
N VAL A 248 -43.30 -37.40 -15.04
CA VAL A 248 -42.14 -37.69 -15.90
C VAL A 248 -41.29 -38.81 -15.30
N MET A 249 -41.02 -38.78 -14.00
CA MET A 249 -40.24 -39.80 -13.28
C MET A 249 -40.87 -41.18 -13.35
N ASN A 250 -42.20 -41.30 -13.29
CA ASN A 250 -42.91 -42.57 -13.45
C ASN A 250 -42.69 -43.22 -14.83
N ALA A 251 -42.34 -42.42 -15.85
CA ALA A 251 -42.01 -42.91 -17.18
C ALA A 251 -40.52 -43.28 -17.35
N VAL A 252 -39.66 -42.99 -16.36
CA VAL A 252 -38.22 -43.29 -16.40
C VAL A 252 -37.99 -44.75 -16.03
N THR A 253 -37.68 -45.58 -17.03
CA THR A 253 -37.23 -46.96 -16.82
C THR A 253 -35.70 -47.03 -16.67
N VAL A 254 -35.18 -48.20 -16.29
CA VAL A 254 -33.73 -48.45 -16.21
C VAL A 254 -33.04 -48.15 -17.55
N ASP A 255 -33.65 -48.53 -18.68
CA ASP A 255 -33.12 -48.27 -20.02
C ASP A 255 -33.00 -46.76 -20.33
N VAL A 256 -34.00 -45.98 -19.90
CA VAL A 256 -33.97 -44.51 -20.04
C VAL A 256 -32.82 -43.93 -19.22
N PHE A 257 -32.69 -44.36 -17.97
CA PHE A 257 -31.65 -43.88 -17.06
C PHE A 257 -30.23 -44.25 -17.53
N CYS A 258 -30.05 -45.47 -18.05
CA CYS A 258 -28.78 -45.91 -18.65
C CYS A 258 -28.42 -45.11 -19.90
N ALA A 259 -29.40 -44.76 -20.75
CA ALA A 259 -29.15 -43.92 -21.92
C ALA A 259 -28.61 -42.52 -21.56
N TRP A 260 -28.98 -41.98 -20.39
CA TRP A 260 -28.45 -40.69 -19.92
C TRP A 260 -26.97 -40.74 -19.53
N ALA A 261 -26.41 -41.93 -19.27
CA ALA A 261 -24.99 -42.11 -18.99
C ALA A 261 -24.13 -41.86 -20.24
N GLU A 262 -24.70 -42.03 -21.43
CA GLU A 262 -24.01 -41.89 -22.72
C GLU A 262 -24.05 -40.46 -23.27
N VAL A 263 -24.98 -39.63 -22.77
CA VAL A 263 -25.17 -38.24 -23.21
C VAL A 263 -24.26 -37.32 -22.39
N LYS A 264 -23.35 -36.60 -23.04
CA LYS A 264 -22.48 -35.61 -22.38
C LYS A 264 -23.12 -34.22 -22.34
N GLN A 265 -23.05 -33.57 -21.19
CA GLN A 265 -23.41 -32.18 -20.96
C GLN A 265 -22.26 -31.51 -20.19
N ASN A 266 -21.54 -30.57 -20.82
CA ASN A 266 -20.44 -29.82 -20.20
C ASN A 266 -19.38 -30.69 -19.49
N ASN A 267 -18.92 -31.76 -20.15
CA ASN A 267 -17.95 -32.77 -19.68
C ASN A 267 -18.47 -33.79 -18.64
N GLU A 268 -19.69 -33.66 -18.14
CA GLU A 268 -20.34 -34.65 -17.27
C GLU A 268 -21.44 -35.39 -18.03
N THR A 269 -21.88 -36.55 -17.52
CA THR A 269 -23.00 -37.28 -18.13
C THR A 269 -24.32 -36.64 -17.69
N LEU A 270 -25.32 -36.63 -18.56
CA LEU A 270 -26.67 -36.13 -18.24
C LEU A 270 -27.24 -36.82 -16.99
N GLN A 271 -26.94 -38.11 -16.84
CA GLN A 271 -27.28 -38.89 -15.65
C GLN A 271 -26.71 -38.29 -14.36
N THR A 272 -25.43 -37.88 -14.37
CA THR A 272 -24.77 -37.29 -13.20
C THR A 272 -25.38 -35.92 -12.88
N VAL A 273 -25.60 -35.08 -13.89
CA VAL A 273 -26.19 -33.75 -13.72
C VAL A 273 -27.61 -33.85 -13.13
N ILE A 274 -28.43 -34.78 -13.61
CA ILE A 274 -29.78 -35.01 -13.06
C ILE A 274 -29.69 -35.54 -11.62
N ALA A 275 -28.78 -36.46 -11.33
CA ALA A 275 -28.59 -37.04 -10.00
C ALA A 275 -28.19 -35.96 -8.95
N GLU A 276 -27.32 -35.03 -9.33
CA GLU A 276 -26.90 -33.93 -8.46
C GLU A 276 -28.00 -32.89 -8.25
N GLU A 277 -28.73 -32.51 -9.31
CA GLU A 277 -29.87 -31.59 -9.17
C GLU A 277 -31.00 -32.23 -8.34
N SER A 278 -31.20 -33.55 -8.48
CA SER A 278 -32.15 -34.31 -7.67
C SER A 278 -31.79 -34.25 -6.18
N TYR A 279 -30.50 -34.38 -5.85
CA TYR A 279 -30.02 -34.26 -4.46
C TYR A 279 -30.31 -32.86 -3.88
N HIS A 280 -30.07 -31.80 -4.65
CA HIS A 280 -30.38 -30.42 -4.22
C HIS A 280 -31.87 -30.19 -3.97
N ILE A 281 -32.75 -30.76 -4.78
CA ILE A 281 -34.20 -30.68 -4.56
C ILE A 281 -34.60 -31.42 -3.30
N ILE A 282 -34.04 -32.62 -3.06
CA ILE A 282 -34.31 -33.38 -1.83
C ILE A 282 -33.93 -32.55 -0.59
N GLU A 283 -32.71 -32.00 -0.53
CA GLU A 283 -32.29 -31.17 0.61
C GLU A 283 -33.21 -29.96 0.81
N LYS A 284 -33.57 -29.27 -0.28
CA LYS A 284 -34.39 -28.06 -0.22
C LYS A 284 -35.81 -28.32 0.25
N TYR A 285 -36.43 -29.42 -0.20
CA TYR A 285 -37.84 -29.72 0.07
C TYR A 285 -38.06 -30.81 1.12
N GLN A 286 -37.00 -31.27 1.81
CA GLN A 286 -37.08 -32.38 2.78
C GLN A 286 -38.15 -32.18 3.87
N LYS A 287 -38.37 -30.92 4.28
CA LYS A 287 -39.33 -30.56 5.33
C LYS A 287 -40.76 -30.32 4.78
N HIS A 288 -40.92 -30.24 3.46
CA HIS A 288 -42.21 -29.96 2.82
C HIS A 288 -43.04 -31.23 2.68
N VAL A 289 -44.20 -31.30 3.33
CA VAL A 289 -45.00 -32.54 3.42
C VAL A 289 -45.47 -33.02 2.05
N ALA A 290 -45.91 -32.11 1.17
CA ALA A 290 -46.37 -32.45 -0.17
C ALA A 290 -45.25 -32.99 -1.09
N ALA A 291 -43.98 -32.75 -0.75
CA ALA A 291 -42.84 -33.20 -1.54
C ALA A 291 -42.45 -34.67 -1.28
N LYS A 292 -43.07 -35.35 -0.30
CA LYS A 292 -42.71 -36.73 0.08
C LYS A 292 -42.68 -37.72 -1.10
N PRO A 293 -43.68 -37.77 -2.01
CA PRO A 293 -43.67 -38.68 -3.14
C PRO A 293 -42.49 -38.40 -4.09
N LEU A 294 -42.24 -37.11 -4.37
CA LEU A 294 -41.14 -36.68 -5.21
C LEU A 294 -39.78 -37.06 -4.60
N ILE A 295 -39.59 -36.82 -3.30
CA ILE A 295 -38.36 -37.17 -2.59
C ILE A 295 -38.10 -38.67 -2.66
N GLN A 296 -39.11 -39.51 -2.49
CA GLN A 296 -38.96 -40.97 -2.61
C GLN A 296 -38.48 -41.38 -4.01
N MET A 297 -39.06 -40.81 -5.07
CA MET A 297 -38.64 -41.08 -6.45
C MET A 297 -37.22 -40.57 -6.72
N LEU A 298 -36.91 -39.32 -6.39
CA LEU A 298 -35.60 -38.72 -6.63
C LEU A 298 -34.50 -39.42 -5.83
N SER A 299 -34.79 -39.95 -4.64
CA SER A 299 -33.82 -40.67 -3.81
C SER A 299 -33.27 -41.93 -4.48
N THR A 300 -33.98 -42.48 -5.48
CA THR A 300 -33.51 -43.66 -6.25
C THR A 300 -32.38 -43.32 -7.23
N ILE A 301 -32.27 -42.06 -7.66
CA ILE A 301 -31.28 -41.59 -8.63
C ILE A 301 -30.33 -40.51 -8.08
N ALA A 302 -30.67 -39.89 -6.96
CA ALA A 302 -29.92 -38.76 -6.42
C ALA A 302 -28.50 -39.14 -6.00
N LYS A 303 -27.56 -38.26 -6.33
CA LYS A 303 -26.15 -38.39 -5.95
C LYS A 303 -25.71 -37.09 -5.33
N LYS A 304 -25.08 -37.17 -4.15
CA LYS A 304 -24.48 -36.00 -3.51
C LYS A 304 -23.38 -35.43 -4.43
N PRO A 305 -23.45 -34.14 -4.81
CA PRO A 305 -22.39 -33.53 -5.61
C PRO A 305 -21.08 -33.49 -4.83
N LYS A 306 -19.96 -33.61 -5.55
CA LYS A 306 -18.62 -33.54 -4.93
C LYS A 306 -18.40 -32.17 -4.30
N SER A 307 -17.74 -32.14 -3.14
CA SER A 307 -17.38 -30.87 -2.52
C SER A 307 -16.34 -30.12 -3.37
N LEU A 308 -16.27 -28.79 -3.27
CA LEU A 308 -15.26 -28.00 -3.99
C LEU A 308 -13.83 -28.50 -3.70
N ASN A 309 -13.57 -28.96 -2.47
CA ASN A 309 -12.27 -29.49 -2.07
C ASN A 309 -11.97 -30.83 -2.74
N GLU A 310 -12.95 -31.72 -2.88
CA GLU A 310 -12.82 -32.97 -3.65
C GLU A 310 -12.57 -32.69 -5.14
N LEU A 311 -13.29 -31.71 -5.70
CA LEU A 311 -13.08 -31.27 -7.09
C LEU A 311 -11.68 -30.68 -7.29
N ILE A 312 -11.16 -29.94 -6.31
CA ILE A 312 -9.80 -29.40 -6.33
C ILE A 312 -8.75 -30.53 -6.26
N GLN A 313 -8.97 -31.55 -5.44
CA GLN A 313 -8.04 -32.67 -5.27
C GLN A 313 -7.94 -33.54 -6.53
N GLU A 314 -9.05 -33.73 -7.25
CA GLU A 314 -9.09 -34.53 -8.48
C GLU A 314 -8.72 -33.72 -9.75
N ALA A 315 -8.74 -32.39 -9.68
CA ALA A 315 -8.48 -31.54 -10.83
C ALA A 315 -6.99 -31.53 -11.21
N ASN A 316 -6.73 -31.57 -12.52
CA ASN A 316 -5.40 -31.28 -13.07
C ASN A 316 -5.22 -29.76 -13.33
N SER A 317 -3.99 -29.32 -13.59
CA SER A 317 -3.67 -27.90 -13.80
C SER A 317 -4.52 -27.25 -14.91
N SER A 318 -4.81 -27.96 -16.00
CA SER A 318 -5.66 -27.45 -17.09
C SER A 318 -7.12 -27.24 -16.64
N THR A 319 -7.67 -28.14 -15.82
CA THR A 319 -9.03 -27.99 -15.27
C THR A 319 -9.10 -26.83 -14.30
N MET A 320 -8.07 -26.65 -13.46
CA MET A 320 -7.97 -25.50 -12.55
C MET A 320 -7.93 -24.17 -13.31
N ILE A 321 -7.11 -24.06 -14.37
CA ILE A 321 -7.03 -22.86 -15.22
C ILE A 321 -8.40 -22.52 -15.83
N MET A 322 -9.08 -23.51 -16.43
CA MET A 322 -10.41 -23.31 -17.01
C MET A 322 -11.43 -22.84 -15.95
N LYS A 323 -11.41 -23.42 -14.74
CA LYS A 323 -12.32 -23.03 -13.66
C LYS A 323 -12.03 -21.63 -13.11
N ILE A 324 -10.77 -21.17 -13.09
CA ILE A 324 -10.42 -19.78 -12.74
C ILE A 324 -11.07 -18.79 -13.72
N GLU A 325 -11.06 -19.11 -15.02
CA GLU A 325 -11.64 -18.24 -16.04
C GLU A 325 -13.18 -18.20 -15.99
N GLN A 326 -13.81 -19.36 -15.77
CA GLN A 326 -15.27 -19.51 -15.87
C GLN A 326 -16.03 -19.27 -14.56
N SER A 327 -15.43 -19.45 -13.38
CA SER A 327 -16.13 -19.45 -12.09
C SER A 327 -15.77 -18.25 -11.20
N PRO A 328 -16.48 -17.10 -11.30
CA PRO A 328 -16.14 -15.90 -10.54
C PRO A 328 -16.27 -16.08 -9.02
N THR A 329 -17.24 -16.86 -8.54
CA THR A 329 -17.52 -17.06 -7.10
C THR A 329 -16.45 -17.87 -6.36
N ASN A 330 -15.78 -18.82 -7.03
CA ASN A 330 -14.77 -19.69 -6.42
C ASN A 330 -13.36 -19.45 -6.95
N ARG A 331 -13.15 -18.35 -7.69
CA ARG A 331 -11.91 -18.08 -8.44
C ARG A 331 -10.66 -18.08 -7.54
N SER A 332 -10.74 -17.48 -6.36
CA SER A 332 -9.62 -17.42 -5.42
C SER A 332 -9.19 -18.81 -4.94
N LYS A 333 -10.14 -19.68 -4.62
CA LYS A 333 -9.85 -21.05 -4.15
C LYS A 333 -9.19 -21.90 -5.24
N TRP A 334 -9.65 -21.77 -6.49
CA TRP A 334 -9.02 -22.42 -7.64
C TRP A 334 -7.63 -21.87 -7.93
N PHE A 335 -7.42 -20.57 -7.74
CA PHE A 335 -6.12 -19.92 -7.89
C PHE A 335 -5.11 -20.45 -6.86
N THR A 336 -5.46 -20.47 -5.57
CA THR A 336 -4.63 -21.07 -4.51
C THR A 336 -4.35 -22.54 -4.78
N ALA A 337 -5.32 -23.30 -5.26
CA ALA A 337 -5.12 -24.70 -5.65
C ALA A 337 -4.12 -24.86 -6.80
N LEU A 338 -4.16 -23.98 -7.81
CA LEU A 338 -3.20 -24.00 -8.92
C LEU A 338 -1.77 -23.74 -8.41
N LEU A 339 -1.59 -22.81 -7.47
CA LEU A 339 -0.30 -22.55 -6.82
C LEU A 339 0.21 -23.72 -5.97
N ASN A 340 -0.69 -24.62 -5.55
CA ASN A 340 -0.31 -25.85 -4.86
C ASN A 340 0.28 -26.94 -5.79
N THR A 341 0.24 -26.74 -7.11
CA THR A 341 0.83 -27.63 -8.11
C THR A 341 2.26 -27.22 -8.50
N GLN A 342 2.89 -27.94 -9.45
CA GLN A 342 4.17 -27.55 -10.07
C GLN A 342 3.99 -26.37 -11.04
N VAL A 343 3.53 -25.23 -10.52
CA VAL A 343 3.05 -24.08 -11.31
C VAL A 343 4.10 -23.53 -12.28
N PHE A 344 5.38 -23.54 -11.89
CA PHE A 344 6.46 -23.05 -12.75
C PHE A 344 6.87 -24.05 -13.84
N GLN A 345 6.43 -25.30 -13.82
CA GLN A 345 6.74 -26.25 -14.89
C GLN A 345 5.75 -26.16 -16.06
N ASN A 346 4.58 -25.54 -15.86
CA ASN A 346 3.51 -25.45 -16.86
C ASN A 346 3.37 -24.01 -17.38
N GLN A 347 3.58 -23.81 -18.68
CA GLN A 347 3.54 -22.48 -19.33
C GLN A 347 2.13 -21.85 -19.30
N GLU A 348 1.07 -22.64 -19.42
CA GLU A 348 -0.32 -22.14 -19.31
C GLU A 348 -0.62 -21.69 -17.88
N ALA A 349 -0.09 -22.41 -16.89
CA ALA A 349 -0.22 -22.04 -15.49
C ALA A 349 0.52 -20.74 -15.18
N ARG A 350 1.74 -20.55 -15.70
CA ARG A 350 2.50 -19.29 -15.62
C ARG A 350 1.70 -18.11 -16.19
N ALA A 351 1.12 -18.27 -17.37
CA ALA A 351 0.30 -17.25 -18.01
C ALA A 351 -0.97 -16.92 -17.20
N CYS A 352 -1.63 -17.94 -16.66
CA CYS A 352 -2.80 -17.80 -15.80
C CYS A 352 -2.47 -17.01 -14.52
N VAL A 353 -1.39 -17.38 -13.81
CA VAL A 353 -0.95 -16.69 -12.60
C VAL A 353 -0.58 -15.24 -12.89
N LYS A 354 0.12 -14.98 -14.00
CA LYS A 354 0.46 -13.61 -14.43
C LYS A 354 -0.78 -12.77 -14.72
N ARG A 355 -1.83 -13.36 -15.29
CA ARG A 355 -3.10 -12.67 -15.59
C ARG A 355 -3.89 -12.34 -14.34
N TRP A 356 -3.92 -13.25 -13.37
CA TRP A 356 -4.73 -13.17 -12.15
C TRP A 356 -3.90 -12.89 -10.87
N ALA A 357 -2.73 -12.26 -11.03
CA ALA A 357 -1.80 -11.96 -9.94
C ALA A 357 -2.43 -11.15 -8.78
N ASN A 358 -3.50 -10.40 -9.07
CA ASN A 358 -4.27 -9.63 -8.07
C ASN A 358 -5.07 -10.50 -7.09
N LEU A 359 -5.22 -11.80 -7.35
CA LEU A 359 -5.91 -12.73 -6.45
C LEU A 359 -4.96 -13.37 -5.41
N CYS A 360 -3.66 -13.07 -5.50
CA CYS A 360 -2.63 -13.65 -4.64
C CYS A 360 -2.80 -13.19 -3.18
N THR A 361 -2.90 -14.13 -2.26
CA THR A 361 -2.91 -13.87 -0.82
C THR A 361 -1.50 -13.90 -0.22
N THR A 362 -1.37 -13.51 1.05
CA THR A 362 -0.08 -13.52 1.77
C THR A 362 0.56 -14.92 1.77
N GLU A 363 -0.21 -15.96 2.04
CA GLU A 363 0.24 -17.36 2.02
C GLU A 363 0.64 -17.81 0.62
N ASP A 364 -0.11 -17.39 -0.41
CA ASP A 364 0.21 -17.67 -1.80
C ASP A 364 1.55 -17.06 -2.21
N LEU A 365 1.86 -15.83 -1.77
CA LEU A 365 3.13 -15.17 -2.06
C LEU A 365 4.29 -15.83 -1.31
N GLU A 366 4.13 -16.19 -0.03
CA GLU A 366 5.15 -16.98 0.71
C GLU A 366 5.48 -18.28 -0.03
N ARG A 367 4.45 -18.97 -0.53
CA ARG A 367 4.63 -20.19 -1.32
C ARG A 367 5.34 -19.93 -2.63
N LEU A 368 4.91 -18.93 -3.41
CA LEU A 368 5.57 -18.55 -4.67
C LEU A 368 7.05 -18.21 -4.45
N LEU A 369 7.37 -17.49 -3.36
CA LEU A 369 8.73 -17.18 -2.97
C LEU A 369 9.54 -18.45 -2.66
N SER A 370 9.01 -19.37 -1.85
CA SER A 370 9.70 -20.64 -1.58
C SER A 370 9.97 -21.48 -2.84
N LEU A 371 9.01 -21.56 -3.76
CA LEU A 371 9.17 -22.29 -5.01
C LEU A 371 10.18 -21.61 -5.95
N SER A 372 10.24 -20.28 -5.93
CA SER A 372 11.10 -19.49 -6.79
C SER A 372 12.60 -19.68 -6.50
N VAL A 373 12.97 -20.17 -5.31
CA VAL A 373 14.38 -20.46 -4.95
C VAL A 373 15.04 -21.41 -5.95
N ASN A 374 14.30 -22.39 -6.46
CA ASN A 374 14.77 -23.35 -7.47
C ASN A 374 14.82 -22.76 -8.89
N HIS A 375 14.19 -21.61 -9.10
CA HIS A 375 14.02 -20.94 -10.40
C HIS A 375 14.51 -19.48 -10.37
N LYS A 376 15.40 -19.13 -9.45
CA LYS A 376 15.81 -17.74 -9.17
C LYS A 376 16.49 -16.99 -10.34
N ASN A 377 16.90 -17.71 -11.38
CA ASN A 377 17.49 -17.17 -12.61
C ASN A 377 16.52 -17.24 -13.82
N ASP A 378 15.31 -17.79 -13.67
CA ASP A 378 14.28 -17.82 -14.72
C ASP A 378 13.55 -16.47 -14.72
N GLU A 379 13.85 -15.64 -15.72
CA GLU A 379 13.33 -14.28 -15.83
C GLU A 379 11.79 -14.23 -15.89
N GLU A 380 11.15 -15.24 -16.47
CA GLU A 380 9.69 -15.30 -16.53
C GLU A 380 9.10 -15.54 -15.14
N VAL A 381 9.70 -16.45 -14.37
CA VAL A 381 9.30 -16.75 -12.99
C VAL A 381 9.51 -15.53 -12.09
N VAL A 382 10.68 -14.88 -12.17
CA VAL A 382 10.97 -13.66 -11.42
C VAL A 382 9.92 -12.58 -11.70
N ASN A 383 9.59 -12.37 -12.97
CA ASN A 383 8.59 -11.38 -13.37
C ASN A 383 7.18 -11.71 -12.83
N ILE A 384 6.81 -12.98 -12.76
CA ILE A 384 5.52 -13.41 -12.17
C ILE A 384 5.49 -13.10 -10.67
N VAL A 385 6.52 -13.50 -9.93
CA VAL A 385 6.58 -13.31 -8.48
C VAL A 385 6.60 -11.82 -8.13
N ILE A 386 7.41 -11.02 -8.83
CA ILE A 386 7.44 -9.56 -8.67
C ILE A 386 6.07 -8.95 -8.98
N LYS A 387 5.40 -9.40 -10.06
CA LYS A 387 4.05 -8.92 -10.39
C LYS A 387 3.05 -9.24 -9.30
N CYS A 388 3.07 -10.44 -8.72
CA CYS A 388 2.22 -10.78 -7.57
C CYS A 388 2.52 -9.89 -6.36
N ALA A 389 3.80 -9.68 -6.04
CA ALA A 389 4.23 -8.81 -4.94
C ALA A 389 3.76 -7.35 -5.10
N THR A 390 3.57 -6.86 -6.33
CA THR A 390 3.08 -5.48 -6.57
C THR A 390 1.66 -5.23 -6.08
N PHE A 391 0.86 -6.24 -5.74
CA PHE A 391 -0.50 -6.05 -5.22
C PHE A 391 -0.57 -5.96 -3.69
N PHE A 392 0.55 -6.16 -2.99
CA PHE A 392 0.60 -6.13 -1.53
C PHE A 392 0.83 -4.71 -0.97
N ALA A 393 0.34 -4.51 0.25
CA ALA A 393 0.68 -3.33 1.06
C ALA A 393 2.15 -3.39 1.52
N GLU A 394 2.76 -2.23 1.74
CA GLU A 394 4.20 -2.08 1.98
C GLU A 394 4.68 -2.80 3.24
N GLU A 395 3.95 -2.68 4.34
CA GLU A 395 4.26 -3.34 5.62
C GLU A 395 4.22 -4.86 5.50
N ASN A 396 3.17 -5.41 4.88
CA ASN A 396 3.03 -6.85 4.66
C ASN A 396 4.13 -7.37 3.75
N LEU A 397 4.46 -6.63 2.69
CA LEU A 397 5.53 -7.00 1.78
C LEU A 397 6.90 -7.01 2.48
N ALA A 398 7.18 -6.02 3.33
CA ALA A 398 8.42 -5.97 4.12
C ALA A 398 8.55 -7.18 5.06
N ILE A 399 7.48 -7.57 5.76
CA ILE A 399 7.47 -8.76 6.63
C ILE A 399 7.75 -10.03 5.82
N LEU A 400 7.09 -10.17 4.66
CA LEU A 400 7.26 -11.33 3.78
C LEU A 400 8.68 -11.46 3.24
N ILE A 401 9.25 -10.35 2.77
CA ILE A 401 10.63 -10.32 2.27
C ILE A 401 11.62 -10.63 3.40
N THR A 402 11.38 -10.09 4.59
CA THR A 402 12.18 -10.37 5.78
C THR A 402 12.17 -11.88 6.09
N ARG A 403 10.99 -12.50 6.19
CA ARG A 403 10.84 -13.94 6.42
C ARG A 403 11.54 -14.78 5.34
N PHE A 404 11.35 -14.40 4.08
CA PHE A 404 11.99 -15.07 2.95
C PHE A 404 13.52 -15.07 3.08
N PHE A 405 14.12 -13.91 3.34
CA PHE A 405 15.58 -13.82 3.48
C PHE A 405 16.10 -14.45 4.78
N TYR A 406 15.32 -14.48 5.86
CA TYR A 406 15.69 -15.24 7.05
C TYR A 406 15.74 -16.75 6.78
N GLN A 407 14.81 -17.27 5.97
CA GLN A 407 14.70 -18.70 5.69
C GLN A 407 15.70 -19.16 4.62
N TYR A 408 15.87 -18.39 3.55
CA TYR A 408 16.65 -18.82 2.38
C TYR A 408 17.97 -18.06 2.20
N GLY A 409 18.21 -16.98 2.95
CA GLY A 409 19.41 -16.15 2.82
C GLY A 409 19.39 -15.21 1.61
N LEU A 410 20.22 -14.16 1.67
CA LEU A 410 20.22 -13.07 0.68
C LEU A 410 20.71 -13.51 -0.72
N LYS A 411 21.47 -14.62 -0.79
CA LYS A 411 21.98 -15.21 -2.05
C LYS A 411 20.90 -15.87 -2.91
N ASN A 412 19.70 -16.05 -2.38
CA ASN A 412 18.56 -16.62 -3.09
C ASN A 412 17.56 -15.56 -3.59
N CYS A 413 18.03 -14.33 -3.77
CA CYS A 413 17.27 -13.25 -4.39
C CYS A 413 16.85 -13.56 -5.85
N LEU A 414 15.80 -12.88 -6.30
CA LEU A 414 15.17 -13.05 -7.62
C LEU A 414 15.88 -12.20 -8.68
N ARG A 415 17.04 -12.66 -9.15
CA ARG A 415 17.89 -11.87 -10.05
C ARG A 415 17.17 -11.53 -11.35
N SER A 416 17.02 -10.23 -11.60
CA SER A 416 16.52 -9.68 -12.86
C SER A 416 17.63 -8.91 -13.57
N ALA A 417 17.68 -8.99 -14.90
CA ALA A 417 18.66 -8.26 -15.70
C ALA A 417 18.46 -6.73 -15.64
N ASN A 418 17.25 -6.28 -15.30
CA ASN A 418 16.86 -4.86 -15.36
C ASN A 418 16.96 -4.12 -14.01
N THR A 419 17.38 -4.78 -12.93
CA THR A 419 17.38 -4.21 -11.57
C THR A 419 18.19 -2.91 -11.48
N THR A 420 19.36 -2.84 -12.13
CA THR A 420 20.20 -1.62 -12.10
C THR A 420 19.54 -0.43 -12.80
N GLN A 421 18.88 -0.66 -13.95
CA GLN A 421 18.18 0.39 -14.69
C GLN A 421 16.97 0.88 -13.89
N GLN A 422 16.18 -0.04 -13.33
CA GLN A 422 15.02 0.29 -12.51
C GLN A 422 15.44 1.08 -11.26
N LEU A 423 16.51 0.66 -10.57
CA LEU A 423 17.04 1.36 -9.41
C LEU A 423 17.49 2.79 -9.76
N THR A 424 18.17 2.96 -10.90
CA THR A 424 18.60 4.29 -11.37
C THR A 424 17.39 5.19 -11.65
N ILE A 425 16.34 4.65 -12.26
CA ILE A 425 15.08 5.37 -12.49
C ILE A 425 14.42 5.76 -11.16
N THR A 426 14.37 4.84 -10.19
CA THR A 426 13.79 5.10 -8.86
C THR A 426 14.57 6.18 -8.11
N LEU A 427 15.90 6.12 -8.09
CA LEU A 427 16.75 7.14 -7.47
C LEU A 427 16.58 8.52 -8.13
N ASN A 428 16.57 8.57 -9.46
CA ASN A 428 16.33 9.81 -10.21
C ASN A 428 14.94 10.40 -9.96
N LYS A 429 13.93 9.56 -9.70
CA LYS A 429 12.59 10.03 -9.33
C LYS A 429 12.61 10.66 -7.95
N ILE A 430 13.26 10.02 -6.97
CA ILE A 430 13.41 10.55 -5.60
C ILE A 430 14.10 11.92 -5.63
N GLU A 431 15.17 12.08 -6.41
CA GLU A 431 15.86 13.37 -6.56
C GLU A 431 14.98 14.48 -7.15
N LYS A 432 13.97 14.13 -7.97
CA LYS A 432 13.10 15.09 -8.68
C LYS A 432 11.76 15.34 -8.00
N SER A 433 11.27 14.41 -7.17
CA SER A 433 9.95 14.49 -6.54
C SER A 433 10.08 14.47 -5.02
N SER A 434 9.82 15.61 -4.38
CA SER A 434 9.97 15.78 -2.93
C SER A 434 8.91 15.08 -2.06
N ASN A 435 7.87 14.46 -2.64
CA ASN A 435 6.64 14.12 -1.90
C ASN A 435 6.14 12.66 -2.02
N LYS A 436 6.89 11.73 -2.65
CA LYS A 436 6.47 10.31 -2.69
C LYS A 436 7.55 9.41 -2.15
N GLU A 437 7.23 8.71 -1.07
CA GLU A 437 8.08 7.69 -0.48
C GLU A 437 8.19 6.49 -1.44
N PRO A 438 9.40 6.07 -1.83
CA PRO A 438 9.64 5.01 -2.81
C PRO A 438 9.60 3.59 -2.21
N ILE A 439 8.96 3.40 -1.04
CA ILE A 439 9.08 2.20 -0.20
C ILE A 439 8.79 0.93 -1.01
N LYS A 440 7.64 0.90 -1.70
CA LYS A 440 7.22 -0.27 -2.47
C LYS A 440 8.22 -0.63 -3.59
N ASP A 441 8.66 0.36 -4.35
CA ASP A 441 9.62 0.14 -5.45
C ASP A 441 10.95 -0.39 -4.89
N ILE A 442 11.42 0.14 -3.75
CA ILE A 442 12.63 -0.32 -3.09
C ILE A 442 12.48 -1.74 -2.56
N LEU A 443 11.36 -2.09 -1.92
CA LEU A 443 11.09 -3.45 -1.45
C LEU A 443 11.11 -4.47 -2.61
N LEU A 444 10.49 -4.15 -3.74
CA LEU A 444 10.51 -5.00 -4.93
C LEU A 444 11.91 -5.15 -5.52
N LEU A 445 12.74 -4.10 -5.48
CA LEU A 445 14.13 -4.15 -5.92
C LEU A 445 15.02 -4.94 -4.95
N LEU A 446 14.81 -4.81 -3.63
CA LEU A 446 15.52 -5.59 -2.60
C LEU A 446 15.29 -7.08 -2.76
N LEU A 447 14.08 -7.50 -3.16
CA LEU A 447 13.78 -8.90 -3.45
C LEU A 447 14.61 -9.44 -4.65
N GLN A 448 15.02 -8.57 -5.57
CA GLN A 448 15.80 -8.94 -6.76
C GLN A 448 17.30 -8.94 -6.52
N ASP A 449 17.84 -7.87 -5.94
CA ASP A 449 19.27 -7.75 -5.62
C ASP A 449 19.49 -6.85 -4.39
N PRO A 450 19.56 -7.44 -3.18
CA PRO A 450 19.67 -6.66 -1.96
C PRO A 450 21.02 -5.96 -1.83
N GLU A 451 22.14 -6.56 -2.29
CA GLU A 451 23.46 -5.96 -2.15
C GLU A 451 23.62 -4.73 -3.04
N LEU A 452 23.18 -4.83 -4.30
CA LEU A 452 23.24 -3.74 -5.25
C LEU A 452 22.35 -2.56 -4.80
N VAL A 453 21.14 -2.87 -4.35
CA VAL A 453 20.16 -1.85 -3.92
C VAL A 453 20.64 -1.13 -2.66
N LEU A 454 21.05 -1.86 -1.62
CA LEU A 454 21.55 -1.23 -0.40
C LEU A 454 22.80 -0.37 -0.65
N THR A 455 23.72 -0.84 -1.50
CA THR A 455 24.91 -0.06 -1.88
C THR A 455 24.55 1.28 -2.53
N ALA A 456 23.59 1.27 -3.45
CA ALA A 456 23.16 2.49 -4.13
C ALA A 456 22.40 3.43 -3.19
N LEU A 457 21.52 2.88 -2.34
CA LEU A 457 20.77 3.66 -1.36
C LEU A 457 21.69 4.39 -0.39
N PHE A 458 22.71 3.73 0.17
CA PHE A 458 23.67 4.40 1.05
C PHE A 458 24.47 5.48 0.32
N LYS A 459 24.96 5.19 -0.89
CA LYS A 459 25.70 6.19 -1.68
C LYS A 459 24.85 7.41 -2.01
N ALA A 460 23.56 7.23 -2.27
CA ALA A 460 22.63 8.32 -2.55
C ALA A 460 22.28 9.11 -1.27
N ALA A 461 21.95 8.41 -0.19
CA ALA A 461 21.60 8.99 1.10
C ALA A 461 22.74 9.82 1.71
N ILE A 462 23.99 9.35 1.60
CA ILE A 462 25.17 10.09 2.11
C ILE A 462 25.40 11.40 1.34
N LYS A 463 25.09 11.44 0.05
CA LYS A 463 25.40 12.57 -0.84
C LYS A 463 24.39 13.71 -0.81
N SER A 464 23.13 13.44 -0.49
CA SER A 464 22.04 14.41 -0.64
C SER A 464 21.03 14.32 0.50
N ASP A 465 20.87 15.44 1.21
CA ASP A 465 19.92 15.58 2.31
C ASP A 465 18.47 15.32 1.85
N VAL A 466 18.11 15.84 0.67
CA VAL A 466 16.77 15.68 0.07
C VAL A 466 16.44 14.20 -0.20
N VAL A 467 17.44 13.46 -0.67
CA VAL A 467 17.29 12.02 -0.93
C VAL A 467 17.19 11.27 0.40
N PHE A 468 17.97 11.65 1.41
CA PHE A 468 17.89 11.05 2.73
C PHE A 468 16.50 11.21 3.35
N ASP A 469 15.94 12.44 3.32
CA ASP A 469 14.61 12.73 3.87
C ASP A 469 13.53 11.83 3.27
N SER A 470 13.62 11.56 1.97
CA SER A 470 12.68 10.67 1.26
C SER A 470 12.92 9.18 1.54
N LEU A 471 14.11 8.80 1.98
CA LEU A 471 14.51 7.41 2.27
C LEU A 471 14.40 7.04 3.75
N GLU A 472 14.26 8.00 4.66
CA GLU A 472 14.24 7.76 6.11
C GLU A 472 13.14 6.76 6.52
N ALA A 473 11.90 6.96 6.05
CA ALA A 473 10.80 6.02 6.27
C ALA A 473 11.10 4.65 5.65
N THR A 474 11.75 4.62 4.48
CA THR A 474 12.14 3.36 3.84
C THR A 474 13.14 2.60 4.70
N PHE A 475 14.20 3.26 5.19
CA PHE A 475 15.22 2.61 6.03
C PHE A 475 14.63 2.04 7.32
N ASN A 476 13.65 2.70 7.93
CA ASN A 476 12.94 2.18 9.09
C ASN A 476 12.19 0.88 8.78
N ILE A 477 11.51 0.80 7.63
CA ILE A 477 10.77 -0.40 7.20
C ILE A 477 11.71 -1.56 6.83
N ILE A 478 12.82 -1.26 6.13
CA ILE A 478 13.76 -2.29 5.68
C ILE A 478 14.82 -2.67 6.72
N SER A 479 14.81 -2.01 7.88
CA SER A 479 15.74 -2.22 9.01
C SER A 479 15.91 -3.70 9.38
N GLN A 480 14.81 -4.45 9.44
CA GLN A 480 14.83 -5.88 9.77
C GLN A 480 15.51 -6.73 8.68
N ILE A 481 15.34 -6.35 7.41
CA ILE A 481 16.01 -7.00 6.27
C ILE A 481 17.52 -6.73 6.33
N MET A 482 17.91 -5.52 6.74
CA MET A 482 19.31 -5.08 6.80
C MET A 482 20.14 -5.87 7.83
N VAL A 483 19.52 -6.39 8.89
CA VAL A 483 20.22 -7.19 9.93
C VAL A 483 20.60 -8.59 9.42
N ILE A 484 19.94 -9.10 8.39
CA ILE A 484 20.13 -10.47 7.90
C ILE A 484 21.56 -10.65 7.36
N GLU A 485 22.24 -11.71 7.82
CA GLU A 485 23.62 -12.08 7.45
C GLU A 485 24.70 -10.99 7.64
N ASN A 486 24.40 -9.93 8.41
CA ASN A 486 25.25 -8.74 8.57
C ASN A 486 25.69 -8.11 7.24
N VAL A 487 24.92 -8.29 6.15
CA VAL A 487 25.26 -7.78 4.81
C VAL A 487 25.31 -6.26 4.82
N PHE A 488 24.38 -5.63 5.53
CA PHE A 488 24.38 -4.19 5.76
C PHE A 488 25.73 -3.67 6.24
N SER A 489 26.28 -4.26 7.31
CA SER A 489 27.55 -3.82 7.90
C SER A 489 28.71 -3.97 6.91
N LYS A 490 28.75 -5.06 6.15
CA LYS A 490 29.79 -5.29 5.14
C LYS A 490 29.74 -4.23 4.04
N ILE A 491 28.55 -3.93 3.54
CA ILE A 491 28.34 -2.91 2.50
C ILE A 491 28.70 -1.53 3.05
N LEU A 492 28.22 -1.19 4.25
CA LEU A 492 28.49 0.10 4.84
C LEU A 492 29.98 0.30 5.13
N ILE A 493 30.68 -0.70 5.69
CA ILE A 493 32.13 -0.64 5.91
C ILE A 493 32.86 -0.37 4.59
N LYS A 494 32.50 -1.08 3.52
CA LYS A 494 33.09 -0.84 2.18
C LYS A 494 32.85 0.58 1.69
N ILE A 495 31.65 1.13 1.89
CA ILE A 495 31.32 2.51 1.49
C ILE A 495 32.08 3.53 2.35
N LEU A 496 32.28 3.24 3.63
CA LEU A 496 33.02 4.09 4.55
C LEU A 496 34.54 4.05 4.28
N GLU A 497 35.08 2.93 3.79
CA GLU A 497 36.46 2.85 3.30
C GLU A 497 36.63 3.67 2.01
N GLU A 498 35.61 3.73 1.16
CA GLU A 498 35.61 4.50 -0.09
C GLU A 498 35.36 6.01 0.10
N ASN A 499 34.70 6.45 1.18
CA ASN A 499 34.27 7.85 1.37
C ASN A 499 34.73 8.43 2.71
N ARG A 500 35.32 9.63 2.68
CA ARG A 500 35.77 10.35 3.89
C ARG A 500 34.64 11.18 4.50
N PHE A 501 34.67 11.33 5.84
CA PHE A 501 33.81 12.27 6.54
C PHE A 501 34.25 13.71 6.27
N ASP A 502 33.30 14.56 5.89
CA ASP A 502 33.50 15.97 5.65
C ASP A 502 32.31 16.80 6.18
N SER A 503 32.43 18.13 6.10
CA SER A 503 31.39 19.04 6.57
C SER A 503 30.06 18.91 5.82
N LYS A 504 30.05 18.35 4.61
CA LYS A 504 28.86 18.23 3.76
C LYS A 504 28.08 16.96 4.06
N ASN A 505 28.76 15.86 4.42
CA ASN A 505 28.14 14.55 4.60
C ASN A 505 27.98 14.12 6.07
N VAL A 506 28.62 14.80 7.03
CA VAL A 506 28.61 14.39 8.45
C VAL A 506 27.20 14.22 9.02
N LYS A 507 26.26 15.10 8.66
CA LYS A 507 24.85 15.01 9.11
C LYS A 507 24.12 13.78 8.57
N ASN A 508 24.36 13.44 7.30
CA ASN A 508 23.74 12.26 6.68
C ASN A 508 24.31 10.98 7.26
N TYR A 509 25.61 10.95 7.56
CA TYR A 509 26.20 9.85 8.32
C TYR A 509 25.60 9.75 9.72
N GLU A 510 25.49 10.85 10.46
CA GLU A 510 24.85 10.86 11.79
C GLU A 510 23.46 10.23 11.75
N ARG A 511 22.60 10.68 10.83
CA ARG A 511 21.23 10.13 10.66
C ARG A 511 21.26 8.64 10.30
N LEU A 512 22.14 8.23 9.38
CA LEU A 512 22.29 6.83 9.00
C LEU A 512 22.71 5.98 10.20
N PHE A 513 23.71 6.41 10.97
CA PHE A 513 24.19 5.71 12.16
C PHE A 513 23.13 5.61 13.26
N LYS A 514 22.25 6.62 13.41
CA LYS A 514 21.09 6.53 14.32
C LYS A 514 20.14 5.41 13.92
N ILE A 515 19.72 5.39 12.66
CA ILE A 515 18.81 4.33 12.15
C ILE A 515 19.43 2.94 12.34
N ILE A 516 20.74 2.80 12.11
CA ILE A 516 21.42 1.51 12.29
C ILE A 516 21.47 1.09 13.77
N ALA A 517 21.77 2.02 14.67
CA ALA A 517 21.86 1.74 16.09
C ALA A 517 20.50 1.28 16.66
N ASP A 518 19.41 1.85 16.16
CA ASP A 518 18.06 1.44 16.55
C ASP A 518 17.64 0.11 15.89
N ALA A 519 18.03 -0.12 14.63
CA ALA A 519 17.70 -1.32 13.87
C ALA A 519 18.48 -2.57 14.29
N SER A 520 19.71 -2.41 14.77
CA SER A 520 20.66 -3.51 14.89
C SER A 520 21.42 -3.52 16.21
N GLN A 521 21.63 -4.70 16.79
CA GLN A 521 22.59 -4.90 17.88
C GLN A 521 24.06 -4.81 17.40
N LEU A 522 24.30 -4.30 16.19
CA LEU A 522 25.62 -4.31 15.55
C LEU A 522 26.48 -3.18 16.10
N LYS A 523 27.60 -3.56 16.73
CA LYS A 523 28.58 -2.64 17.30
C LYS A 523 29.51 -2.06 16.23
N LEU A 524 28.96 -1.44 15.17
CA LEU A 524 29.73 -0.79 14.10
C LEU A 524 30.74 0.24 14.66
N GLU A 525 30.37 0.89 15.76
CA GLU A 525 31.23 1.78 16.51
C GLU A 525 32.57 1.12 16.88
N ARG A 526 32.52 -0.11 17.41
CA ARG A 526 33.71 -0.84 17.88
C ARG A 526 34.60 -1.31 16.74
N PHE A 527 34.00 -1.75 15.63
CA PHE A 527 34.73 -2.36 14.53
C PHE A 527 35.25 -1.35 13.50
N PHE A 528 34.62 -0.17 13.40
CA PHE A 528 34.97 0.81 12.39
C PHE A 528 35.29 2.19 12.98
N LEU A 529 34.35 2.82 13.70
CA LEU A 529 34.54 4.21 14.16
C LEU A 529 35.69 4.34 15.15
N ILE A 530 35.81 3.46 16.14
CA ILE A 530 36.91 3.51 17.13
C ILE A 530 38.28 3.31 16.46
N PRO A 531 38.50 2.27 15.62
CA PRO A 531 39.74 2.14 14.86
C PRO A 531 40.06 3.37 14.01
N LEU A 532 39.05 3.92 13.31
CA LEU A 532 39.23 5.08 12.44
C LEU A 532 39.59 6.35 13.23
N ILE A 533 38.90 6.60 14.35
CA ILE A 533 39.21 7.70 15.27
C ILE A 533 40.65 7.57 15.79
N ASN A 534 41.06 6.36 16.18
CA ASN A 534 42.43 6.13 16.64
C ASN A 534 43.46 6.32 15.52
N ASP A 535 43.15 5.96 14.28
CA ASP A 535 44.00 6.22 13.12
C ASP A 535 44.14 7.73 12.86
N TYR A 536 43.02 8.46 12.83
CA TYR A 536 43.03 9.92 12.67
C TYR A 536 43.78 10.63 13.80
N LEU A 537 43.63 10.16 15.04
CA LEU A 537 44.36 10.67 16.20
C LEU A 537 45.87 10.38 16.12
N LYS A 538 46.29 9.23 15.59
CA LYS A 538 47.71 8.89 15.38
C LYS A 538 48.32 9.68 14.23
N ASN A 539 47.56 9.89 13.16
CA ASN A 539 48.02 10.53 11.93
C ASN A 539 47.85 12.07 11.93
N GLY A 540 47.32 12.66 13.00
CA GLY A 540 47.15 14.11 13.12
C GLY A 540 46.07 14.72 12.21
N LYS A 541 45.09 13.92 11.78
CA LYS A 541 43.97 14.34 10.91
C LYS A 541 42.82 14.89 11.74
N TYR A 542 43.00 16.09 12.31
CA TYR A 542 42.11 16.62 13.35
C TYR A 542 40.73 17.04 12.86
N ASP A 543 40.59 17.45 11.59
CA ASP A 543 39.27 17.79 11.02
C ASP A 543 38.42 16.53 10.83
N GLU A 544 38.97 15.49 10.20
CA GLU A 544 38.28 14.20 10.05
C GLU A 544 38.03 13.51 11.40
N LEU A 545 38.96 13.68 12.35
CA LEU A 545 38.78 13.24 13.74
C LEU A 545 37.55 13.91 14.35
N SER A 546 37.36 15.22 14.17
CA SER A 546 36.21 15.95 14.71
C SER A 546 34.89 15.42 14.16
N TYR A 547 34.81 15.14 12.85
CA TYR A 547 33.60 14.58 12.24
C TYR A 547 33.33 13.15 12.71
N ALA A 548 34.33 12.27 12.71
CA ALA A 548 34.19 10.89 13.17
C ALA A 548 33.79 10.81 14.65
N PHE A 549 34.40 11.65 15.48
CA PHE A 549 34.14 11.69 16.91
C PHE A 549 32.75 12.28 17.22
N HIS A 550 32.32 13.29 16.47
CA HIS A 550 30.96 13.81 16.55
C HIS A 550 29.92 12.75 16.18
N ILE A 551 30.10 12.02 15.06
CA ILE A 551 29.19 10.92 14.69
C ILE A 551 29.13 9.89 15.82
N TYR A 552 30.28 9.47 16.35
CA TYR A 552 30.32 8.50 17.45
C TYR A 552 29.60 8.99 18.70
N SER A 553 29.70 10.28 19.06
CA SER A 553 29.03 10.80 20.25
C SER A 553 27.50 10.83 20.12
N GLN A 554 26.97 11.08 18.91
CA GLN A 554 25.53 11.22 18.64
C GLN A 554 24.75 9.90 18.52
N ILE A 555 25.43 8.74 18.50
CA ILE A 555 24.76 7.43 18.39
C ILE A 555 23.95 7.12 19.67
N PRO A 556 22.65 6.80 19.57
CA PRO A 556 21.77 6.53 20.71
C PRO A 556 22.06 5.16 21.36
N ASN A 557 21.46 4.91 22.53
CA ASN A 557 21.38 3.59 23.17
C ASN A 557 22.73 2.90 23.49
N LYS A 558 23.79 3.67 23.78
CA LYS A 558 25.10 3.11 24.17
C LYS A 558 25.01 2.30 25.47
N GLN A 559 25.57 1.08 25.45
CA GLN A 559 25.71 0.27 26.66
C GLN A 559 26.80 0.85 27.58
N ALA A 560 26.82 0.45 28.85
CA ALA A 560 27.81 0.91 29.83
C ALA A 560 29.26 0.73 29.33
N ASP A 561 29.58 -0.40 28.70
CA ASP A 561 30.90 -0.64 28.11
C ASP A 561 31.26 0.33 26.97
N ASP A 562 30.28 0.72 26.16
CA ASP A 562 30.49 1.63 25.03
C ASP A 562 30.66 3.06 25.52
N ILE A 563 29.93 3.45 26.58
CA ILE A 563 30.15 4.71 27.31
C ILE A 563 31.56 4.74 27.92
N ASN A 564 32.00 3.64 28.53
CA ASN A 564 33.34 3.53 29.11
C ASN A 564 34.44 3.69 28.04
N GLN A 565 34.23 3.12 26.85
CA GLN A 565 35.13 3.30 25.72
C GLN A 565 35.13 4.75 25.23
N LEU A 566 33.96 5.38 25.13
CA LEU A 566 33.82 6.79 24.77
C LEU A 566 34.56 7.71 25.75
N ILE A 567 34.46 7.46 27.07
CA ILE A 567 35.19 8.23 28.10
C ILE A 567 36.70 8.05 27.94
N LYS A 568 37.19 6.81 27.81
CA LYS A 568 38.63 6.53 27.61
C LYS A 568 39.17 7.21 26.37
N LEU A 569 38.40 7.15 25.27
CA LEU A 569 38.75 7.76 24.01
C LEU A 569 38.75 9.31 24.11
N SER A 570 37.76 9.89 24.80
CA SER A 570 37.71 11.34 25.06
C SER A 570 38.93 11.83 25.85
N VAL A 571 39.33 11.09 26.89
CA VAL A 571 40.54 11.41 27.67
C VAL A 571 41.81 11.30 26.84
N ASN A 572 41.96 10.23 26.04
CA ASN A 572 43.11 10.07 25.14
C ASN A 572 43.19 11.18 24.09
N ILE A 573 42.04 11.59 23.56
CA ILE A 573 41.93 12.75 22.67
C ILE A 573 42.41 14.02 23.41
N LEU A 574 41.94 14.28 24.63
CA LEU A 574 42.37 15.45 25.39
C LEU A 574 43.87 15.45 25.70
N GLU A 575 44.46 14.30 26.06
CA GLU A 575 45.90 14.20 26.33
C GLU A 575 46.76 14.49 25.08
N LYS A 576 46.29 14.09 23.89
CA LYS A 576 47.04 14.26 22.64
C LYS A 576 46.75 15.56 21.89
N CYS A 577 45.53 16.07 21.97
CA CYS A 577 45.07 17.22 21.20
C CYS A 577 45.13 18.53 21.99
N ARG A 578 45.18 18.50 23.34
CA ARG A 578 45.29 19.73 24.11
C ARG A 578 46.61 20.42 23.76
N TRP A 579 46.48 21.71 23.46
CA TRP A 579 47.54 22.52 22.90
C TRP A 579 48.18 23.39 23.97
N LYS A 580 49.35 23.91 23.63
CA LYS A 580 49.91 25.15 24.15
C LYS A 580 49.69 26.24 23.10
N ILE A 581 49.87 27.50 23.49
CA ILE A 581 49.67 28.62 22.56
C ILE A 581 50.52 28.50 21.29
N PHE A 582 51.67 27.82 21.36
CA PHE A 582 52.64 27.66 20.27
C PHE A 582 52.28 26.58 19.23
N ASP A 583 51.43 25.62 19.58
CA ASP A 583 51.02 24.50 18.71
C ASP A 583 49.50 24.45 18.51
N PHE A 584 48.83 25.59 18.73
CA PHE A 584 47.41 25.76 18.57
C PHE A 584 46.96 25.57 17.12
N THR A 585 45.82 24.90 16.96
CA THR A 585 45.03 24.86 15.73
C THR A 585 43.55 24.84 16.08
N ASN A 586 42.72 25.45 15.25
CA ASN A 586 41.27 25.47 15.45
C ASN A 586 40.66 24.05 15.48
N SER A 587 41.22 23.12 14.70
CA SER A 587 40.78 21.73 14.65
C SER A 587 41.05 20.99 15.97
N LYS A 588 42.23 21.18 16.59
CA LYS A 588 42.51 20.68 17.95
C LYS A 588 41.53 21.24 18.97
N ALA A 589 41.27 22.55 18.92
CA ALA A 589 40.33 23.21 19.82
C ALA A 589 38.92 22.62 19.74
N ARG A 590 38.40 22.46 18.53
CA ARG A 590 37.08 21.87 18.27
C ARG A 590 36.96 20.43 18.79
N VAL A 591 37.97 19.60 18.54
CA VAL A 591 37.98 18.20 19.01
C VAL A 591 38.05 18.13 20.54
N CYS A 592 38.87 18.96 21.19
CA CYS A 592 38.93 19.03 22.65
C CYS A 592 37.62 19.53 23.26
N GLU A 593 36.96 20.51 22.63
CA GLU A 593 35.67 21.02 23.08
C GLU A 593 34.60 19.93 23.04
N GLN A 594 34.52 19.17 21.94
CA GLN A 594 33.65 18.00 21.83
C GLN A 594 33.94 16.96 22.93
N ALA A 595 35.22 16.67 23.21
CA ALA A 595 35.60 15.71 24.24
C ALA A 595 35.22 16.18 25.65
N VAL A 596 35.42 17.45 25.96
CA VAL A 596 34.99 18.05 27.24
C VAL A 596 33.47 18.00 27.38
N GLU A 597 32.72 18.34 26.33
CA GLU A 597 31.26 18.32 26.35
C GLU A 597 30.72 16.90 26.62
N ILE A 598 31.29 15.89 25.96
CA ILE A 598 30.93 14.48 26.20
C ILE A 598 31.18 14.09 27.65
N LEU A 599 32.37 14.40 28.19
CA LEU A 599 32.71 14.09 29.59
C LEU A 599 31.77 14.79 30.58
N LEU A 600 31.35 16.03 30.29
CA LEU A 600 30.40 16.78 31.10
C LEU A 600 28.97 16.22 31.00
N ASN A 601 28.58 15.64 29.88
CA ASN A 601 27.25 15.04 29.69
C ASN A 601 27.15 13.62 30.28
N CYS A 602 28.27 12.93 30.48
CA CYS A 602 28.31 11.60 31.11
C CYS A 602 28.11 11.58 32.64
N LYS A 603 27.81 12.72 33.28
CA LYS A 603 27.74 12.88 34.75
C LYS A 603 26.73 12.00 35.49
N ASN A 604 25.72 11.47 34.81
CA ASN A 604 24.62 10.73 35.45
C ASN A 604 24.74 9.19 35.31
N ILE A 605 25.90 8.68 34.89
CA ILE A 605 26.08 7.26 34.57
C ILE A 605 26.87 6.57 35.68
N HIS A 606 26.15 5.99 36.65
CA HIS A 606 26.71 5.34 37.87
C HIS A 606 27.51 4.05 37.63
N SER A 607 27.73 3.63 36.38
CA SER A 607 28.27 2.32 36.03
C SER A 607 29.78 2.30 35.71
N PHE A 608 30.50 3.42 35.85
CA PHE A 608 31.92 3.49 35.54
C PHE A 608 32.80 3.39 36.79
N HIS A 609 33.51 2.27 36.95
CA HIS A 609 34.58 2.12 37.95
C HIS A 609 35.87 2.77 37.45
N ILE A 610 36.05 4.07 37.71
CA ILE A 610 37.34 4.75 37.54
C ILE A 610 38.26 4.30 38.67
N THR A 611 39.35 3.62 38.33
CA THR A 611 40.39 3.27 39.30
C THR A 611 41.30 4.46 39.58
N ASP A 612 41.80 4.55 40.81
CA ASP A 612 42.80 5.55 41.21
C ASP A 612 44.04 5.52 40.31
N GLU A 613 44.48 4.32 39.93
CA GLU A 613 45.59 4.12 38.99
C GLU A 613 45.35 4.79 37.64
N TYR A 614 44.11 4.76 37.14
CA TYR A 614 43.79 5.38 35.86
C TYR A 614 43.83 6.92 35.95
N ILE A 615 43.29 7.51 37.02
CA ILE A 615 43.36 8.96 37.26
C ILE A 615 44.82 9.42 37.40
N LEU A 616 45.63 8.64 38.11
CA LEU A 616 47.06 8.91 38.30
C LEU A 616 47.86 8.82 37.00
N SER A 617 47.43 7.97 36.05
CA SER A 617 48.10 7.80 34.75
C SER A 617 47.96 8.98 33.78
N VAL A 618 46.93 9.82 33.97
CA VAL A 618 46.67 11.00 33.13
C VAL A 618 47.67 12.10 33.48
N GLN A 619 48.31 12.72 32.49
CA GLN A 619 49.37 13.70 32.77
C GLN A 619 48.80 15.09 33.01
N HIS A 620 47.76 15.50 32.28
CA HIS A 620 47.27 16.87 32.31
C HIS A 620 46.29 17.11 33.48
N VAL A 621 46.55 18.13 34.31
CA VAL A 621 45.75 18.44 35.53
C VAL A 621 44.29 18.71 35.20
N LEU A 622 44.01 19.46 34.14
CA LEU A 622 42.65 19.67 33.63
C LEU A 622 41.89 18.37 33.29
N ASN A 623 42.58 17.36 32.75
CA ASN A 623 41.95 16.08 32.40
C ASN A 623 41.64 15.25 33.64
N LYS A 624 42.48 15.36 34.69
CA LYS A 624 42.25 14.72 35.98
C LYS A 624 40.95 15.21 36.63
N TYR A 625 40.64 16.51 36.51
CA TYR A 625 39.38 17.07 37.02
C TYR A 625 38.16 16.30 36.50
N TYR A 626 38.07 16.10 35.18
CA TYR A 626 36.92 15.42 34.59
C TYR A 626 36.78 13.98 35.05
N LEU A 627 37.90 13.25 35.20
CA LEU A 627 37.88 11.90 35.74
C LEU A 627 37.52 11.85 37.23
N SER A 628 38.04 12.76 38.05
CA SER A 628 37.66 12.85 39.47
C SER A 628 36.19 13.21 39.65
N HIS A 629 35.67 14.09 38.79
CA HIS A 629 34.27 14.50 38.81
C HIS A 629 33.31 13.37 38.39
N LEU A 630 33.70 12.57 37.39
CA LEU A 630 32.93 11.39 36.97
C LEU A 630 32.95 10.26 38.00
N ARG A 631 34.02 10.13 38.81
CA ARG A 631 34.11 9.12 39.87
C ARG A 631 33.15 9.38 41.02
N SER A 632 32.99 10.65 41.39
CA SER A 632 32.22 11.07 42.56
C SER A 632 31.32 12.26 42.22
N PRO A 633 30.26 12.05 41.41
CA PRO A 633 29.39 13.12 40.94
C PRO A 633 28.62 13.82 42.08
N GLU A 634 28.45 13.16 43.22
CA GLU A 634 27.84 13.72 44.44
C GLU A 634 28.73 14.76 45.14
N ILE A 635 30.04 14.72 44.89
CA ILE A 635 30.99 15.70 45.41
C ILE A 635 31.06 16.84 44.40
N ASN A 636 30.48 17.99 44.76
CA ASN A 636 30.54 19.20 43.94
C ASN A 636 31.96 19.81 44.01
N LEU A 637 32.90 19.19 43.28
CA LEU A 637 34.26 19.68 43.13
C LEU A 637 34.24 20.91 42.21
N ASP A 638 34.59 22.07 42.76
CA ASP A 638 34.80 23.27 41.98
C ASP A 638 35.99 23.07 41.02
N PHE A 639 35.79 23.43 39.75
CA PHE A 639 36.78 23.29 38.68
C PHE A 639 38.09 24.00 39.02
N LEU A 640 38.00 25.22 39.57
CA LEU A 640 39.16 26.04 39.85
C LEU A 640 39.91 25.54 41.09
N ASP A 641 39.21 25.04 42.11
CA ASP A 641 39.85 24.46 43.30
C ASP A 641 40.61 23.18 42.98
N THR A 642 40.14 22.41 42.01
CA THR A 642 40.80 21.16 41.62
C THR A 642 42.03 21.42 40.76
N VAL A 643 41.96 22.41 39.88
CA VAL A 643 43.05 22.74 38.94
C VAL A 643 44.09 23.66 39.60
N CYS A 644 43.64 24.54 40.52
CA CYS A 644 44.44 25.55 41.20
C CYS A 644 44.02 25.69 42.69
N PRO A 645 44.34 24.70 43.55
CA PRO A 645 43.88 24.64 44.94
C PRO A 645 44.38 25.77 45.87
N HIS A 646 45.38 26.55 45.45
CA HIS A 646 45.99 27.62 46.24
C HIS A 646 45.84 29.02 45.61
N LEU A 647 44.87 29.22 44.72
CA LEU A 647 44.71 30.50 44.04
C LEU A 647 44.28 31.61 45.01
N ASN A 648 45.21 32.51 45.35
CA ASN A 648 44.92 33.71 46.13
C ASN A 648 44.49 34.88 45.24
N LEU A 649 43.21 35.24 45.27
CA LEU A 649 42.67 36.36 44.52
C LEU A 649 42.94 37.72 45.16
N GLU A 650 43.44 37.79 46.40
CA GLU A 650 43.86 39.05 47.02
C GLU A 650 45.11 39.60 46.35
N ASN A 651 46.04 38.72 45.96
CA ASN A 651 47.26 39.05 45.24
C ASN A 651 47.04 39.09 43.73
N HIS A 652 46.88 40.30 43.18
CA HIS A 652 46.64 40.54 41.74
C HIS A 652 47.70 39.89 40.84
N SER A 653 48.98 40.01 41.20
CA SER A 653 50.10 39.51 40.40
C SER A 653 50.11 37.97 40.31
N GLU A 654 49.76 37.32 41.41
CA GLU A 654 49.68 35.86 41.50
C GLU A 654 48.49 35.34 40.68
N ALA A 655 47.31 35.96 40.83
CA ALA A 655 46.12 35.60 40.07
C ALA A 655 46.35 35.73 38.55
N VAL A 656 46.96 36.84 38.11
CA VAL A 656 47.33 37.07 36.71
C VAL A 656 48.37 36.04 36.23
N GLY A 657 49.41 35.78 37.02
CA GLY A 657 50.45 34.80 36.69
C GLY A 657 49.93 33.38 36.49
N TYR A 658 48.88 32.98 37.21
CA TYR A 658 48.20 31.70 37.02
C TYR A 658 47.31 31.67 35.78
N LEU A 659 46.48 32.70 35.57
CA LEU A 659 45.56 32.74 34.43
C LEU A 659 46.29 32.80 33.09
N ILE A 660 47.46 33.43 33.01
CA ILE A 660 48.29 33.42 31.80
C ILE A 660 48.71 32.01 31.40
N LYS A 661 48.91 31.10 32.37
CA LYS A 661 49.26 29.70 32.10
C LYS A 661 48.04 28.83 31.79
N LEU A 662 46.90 29.15 32.40
CA LEU A 662 45.68 28.35 32.35
C LEU A 662 44.79 28.68 31.15
N LEU A 663 44.52 29.96 30.90
CA LEU A 663 43.57 30.40 29.87
C LEU A 663 43.94 29.94 28.44
N PRO A 664 45.22 29.99 28.00
CA PRO A 664 45.58 29.60 26.63
C PRO A 664 45.37 28.13 26.31
N ILE A 665 45.24 27.24 27.31
CA ILE A 665 45.11 25.79 27.13
C ILE A 665 43.67 25.28 27.36
N CYS A 666 42.75 26.20 27.65
CA CYS A 666 41.36 25.90 27.99
C CYS A 666 40.42 26.00 26.78
N VAL A 667 39.42 25.11 26.74
CA VAL A 667 38.29 25.22 25.80
C VAL A 667 37.28 26.29 26.28
N GLN A 668 36.41 26.77 25.40
CA GLN A 668 35.47 27.85 25.72
C GLN A 668 34.56 27.52 26.94
N THR A 669 34.13 26.27 27.09
CA THR A 669 33.31 25.84 28.24
C THR A 669 34.06 25.90 29.58
N GLU A 670 35.36 25.60 29.56
CA GLU A 670 36.26 25.75 30.72
C GLU A 670 36.45 27.23 31.06
N TRP A 671 36.65 28.10 30.05
CA TRP A 671 36.68 29.56 30.24
C TRP A 671 35.44 30.06 30.97
N ARG A 672 34.24 29.65 30.53
CA ARG A 672 32.98 30.05 31.18
C ARG A 672 32.92 29.58 32.63
N THR A 673 33.36 28.36 32.90
CA THR A 673 33.37 27.78 34.26
C THR A 673 34.33 28.53 35.18
N ILE A 674 35.58 28.76 34.73
CA ILE A 674 36.59 29.53 35.47
C ILE A 674 36.05 30.91 35.85
N ILE A 675 35.47 31.62 34.89
CA ILE A 675 35.00 33.00 35.11
C ILE A 675 33.80 33.03 36.06
N LYS A 676 32.85 32.10 35.95
CA LYS A 676 31.73 32.00 36.89
C LYS A 676 32.21 31.72 38.31
N THR A 677 33.17 30.80 38.48
CA THR A 677 33.77 30.55 39.79
C THR A 677 34.47 31.79 40.34
N LEU A 678 35.23 32.51 39.51
CA LEU A 678 35.92 33.73 39.93
C LEU A 678 34.96 34.87 40.31
N LEU A 679 33.84 35.02 39.61
CA LEU A 679 32.78 35.99 39.96
C LEU A 679 32.21 35.74 41.36
N ASN A 680 32.09 34.47 41.76
CA ASN A 680 31.61 34.13 43.11
C ASN A 680 32.65 34.45 44.21
N ARG A 681 33.91 34.69 43.85
CA ARG A 681 35.04 34.85 44.79
C ARG A 681 35.63 36.25 44.82
N CYS A 682 35.37 37.10 43.84
CA CYS A 682 35.91 38.46 43.77
C CYS A 682 34.94 39.45 43.11
N SER A 683 35.15 40.75 43.32
CA SER A 683 34.30 41.79 42.70
C SER A 683 34.45 41.80 41.17
N ASN A 684 33.37 42.14 40.48
CA ASN A 684 33.36 42.24 39.01
C ASN A 684 34.49 43.14 38.47
N THR A 685 34.75 44.25 39.17
CA THR A 685 35.80 45.22 38.82
C THR A 685 37.20 44.61 38.89
N LYS A 686 37.48 43.83 39.93
CA LYS A 686 38.76 43.15 40.13
C LYS A 686 38.95 42.01 39.13
N LEU A 687 37.89 41.26 38.84
CA LEU A 687 37.91 40.18 37.85
C LEU A 687 38.23 40.69 36.44
N ILE A 688 37.55 41.75 36.00
CA ILE A 688 37.77 42.35 34.69
C ILE A 688 39.23 42.81 34.56
N ALA A 689 39.77 43.45 35.61
CA ALA A 689 41.17 43.87 35.63
C ALA A 689 42.13 42.69 35.52
N ILE A 690 41.97 41.65 36.35
CA ILE A 690 42.80 40.44 36.35
C ILE A 690 42.76 39.75 34.97
N LEU A 691 41.56 39.59 34.39
CA LEU A 691 41.38 38.91 33.11
C LEU A 691 42.02 39.69 31.95
N THR A 692 41.83 41.01 31.95
CA THR A 692 42.37 41.90 30.91
C THR A 692 43.90 41.97 31.00
N ASP A 693 44.45 42.14 32.20
CA ASP A 693 45.91 42.17 32.40
C ASP A 693 46.56 40.82 32.03
N SER A 694 45.86 39.70 32.29
CA SER A 694 46.30 38.37 31.85
C SER A 694 46.38 38.27 30.32
N LEU A 695 45.38 38.78 29.60
CA LEU A 695 45.37 38.78 28.13
C LEU A 695 46.36 39.77 27.53
N MET A 696 46.58 40.92 28.15
CA MET A 696 47.63 41.86 27.75
C MET A 696 49.00 41.19 27.83
N LEU A 697 49.29 40.49 28.93
CA LEU A 697 50.56 39.77 29.09
C LEU A 697 50.69 38.59 28.11
N ILE A 698 49.61 37.85 27.83
CA ILE A 698 49.62 36.83 26.76
C ILE A 698 49.92 37.50 25.41
N SER A 699 49.30 38.65 25.11
CA SER A 699 49.51 39.38 23.85
C SER A 699 50.95 39.87 23.71
N GLN A 700 51.54 40.41 24.77
CA GLN A 700 52.94 40.82 24.81
C GLN A 700 53.89 39.65 24.62
N VAL A 701 53.63 38.50 25.27
CA VAL A 701 54.42 37.28 25.06
C VAL A 701 54.34 36.84 23.59
N VAL A 702 53.17 36.90 22.97
CA VAL A 702 53.04 36.61 21.52
C VAL A 702 53.82 37.59 20.66
N GLN A 703 53.75 38.90 20.96
CA GLN A 703 54.49 39.93 20.23
C GLN A 703 56.01 39.67 20.21
N THR A 704 56.58 39.24 21.34
CA THR A 704 58.02 38.89 21.41
C THR A 704 58.41 37.66 20.58
N GLN A 705 57.43 36.89 20.09
CA GLN A 705 57.64 35.66 19.31
C GLN A 705 57.23 35.80 17.84
N LEU A 706 56.72 36.98 17.41
CA LEU A 706 56.27 37.25 16.03
C LEU A 706 57.41 37.23 15.01
N GLU A 707 58.65 37.44 15.43
CA GLU A 707 59.84 37.42 14.55
C GLU A 707 60.03 36.07 13.81
N LYS A 708 59.34 34.99 14.25
CA LYS A 708 59.43 33.64 13.67
C LYS A 708 58.28 33.24 12.73
N GLN A 709 57.37 34.17 12.36
CA GLN A 709 56.19 33.88 11.49
C GLN A 709 55.38 32.63 11.92
N ASN A 710 55.19 32.42 13.23
CA ASN A 710 54.50 31.22 13.71
C ASN A 710 52.97 31.42 13.69
N ILE A 711 52.33 30.98 12.59
CA ILE A 711 50.88 31.08 12.33
C ILE A 711 50.04 30.51 13.50
N SER A 712 50.53 29.47 14.18
CA SER A 712 49.84 28.85 15.33
C SER A 712 49.73 29.78 16.54
N VAL A 713 50.75 30.60 16.81
CA VAL A 713 50.75 31.53 17.96
C VAL A 713 49.71 32.64 17.77
N LEU A 714 49.64 33.18 16.54
CA LEU A 714 48.62 34.16 16.17
C LEU A 714 47.21 33.56 16.26
N ALA A 715 47.02 32.34 15.77
CA ALA A 715 45.74 31.64 15.87
C ALA A 715 45.34 31.36 17.32
N GLY A 716 46.28 31.00 18.19
CA GLY A 716 46.03 30.77 19.61
C GLY A 716 45.66 32.04 20.37
N LEU A 717 46.35 33.15 20.09
CA LEU A 717 45.99 34.47 20.64
C LEU A 717 44.61 34.92 20.15
N LYS A 718 44.33 34.75 18.85
CA LYS A 718 43.03 35.03 18.26
C LYS A 718 41.92 34.27 19.01
N TYR A 719 42.11 32.98 19.26
CA TYR A 719 41.15 32.15 20.01
C TYR A 719 40.95 32.64 21.45
N CYS A 720 42.01 33.04 22.16
CA CYS A 720 41.90 33.62 23.51
C CYS A 720 41.11 34.94 23.52
N ILE A 721 41.32 35.79 22.52
CA ILE A 721 40.60 37.06 22.36
C ILE A 721 39.12 36.83 22.04
N GLN A 722 38.82 35.88 21.16
CA GLN A 722 37.44 35.50 20.86
C GLN A 722 36.71 35.00 22.11
N ASN A 723 37.36 34.12 22.90
CA ASN A 723 36.79 33.65 24.17
C ASN A 723 36.58 34.80 25.16
N TYR A 724 37.53 35.73 25.28
CA TYR A 724 37.36 36.92 26.10
C TYR A 724 36.15 37.75 25.67
N GLY A 725 36.00 38.04 24.38
CA GLY A 725 34.84 38.75 23.84
C GLY A 725 33.52 38.05 24.18
N ILE A 726 33.47 36.72 24.04
CA ILE A 726 32.28 35.93 24.39
C ILE A 726 31.98 36.00 25.89
N ILE A 727 33.00 35.91 26.75
CA ILE A 727 32.83 36.03 28.21
C ILE A 727 32.30 37.41 28.60
N ILE A 728 32.86 38.47 28.00
CA ILE A 728 32.40 39.85 28.23
C ILE A 728 30.93 39.96 27.84
N LYS A 729 30.58 39.49 26.64
CA LYS A 729 29.21 39.54 26.10
C LYS A 729 28.21 38.77 26.93
N ASP A 730 28.49 37.50 27.22
CA ASP A 730 27.49 36.57 27.75
C ASP A 730 27.44 36.54 29.28
N ILE A 731 28.51 36.96 29.96
CA ILE A 731 28.62 36.85 31.42
C ILE A 731 28.73 38.22 32.07
N LEU A 732 29.60 39.12 31.57
CA LEU A 732 29.93 40.35 32.29
C LEU A 732 29.04 41.55 31.95
N LEU A 733 28.62 41.73 30.69
CA LEU A 733 27.68 42.79 30.28
C LEU A 733 26.26 42.65 30.87
N PRO A 734 25.67 41.44 31.04
CA PRO A 734 24.34 41.27 31.61
C PRO A 734 24.15 41.82 33.04
N PHE A 735 25.23 42.07 33.79
CA PHE A 735 25.15 42.69 35.13
C PHE A 735 24.72 44.17 35.09
N ASN A 736 24.70 44.80 33.91
CA ASN A 736 24.08 46.10 33.58
C ASN A 736 24.26 47.25 34.59
N ASN A 737 25.45 47.37 35.18
CA ASN A 737 25.83 48.48 36.06
C ASN A 737 26.73 49.48 35.32
N GLU A 738 26.44 50.79 35.41
CA GLU A 738 27.22 51.86 34.75
C GLU A 738 28.72 51.77 35.07
N GLU A 739 29.07 51.53 36.33
CA GLU A 739 30.47 51.42 36.79
C GLU A 739 31.20 50.22 36.14
N THR A 740 30.52 49.09 36.00
CA THR A 740 31.09 47.89 35.37
C THR A 740 31.27 48.11 33.87
N ASN A 741 30.32 48.78 33.21
CA ASN A 741 30.41 49.14 31.79
C ASN A 741 31.59 50.09 31.52
N ILE A 742 31.80 51.12 32.35
CA ILE A 742 32.96 52.02 32.25
C ILE A 742 34.28 51.23 32.32
N ILE A 743 34.36 50.27 33.24
CA ILE A 743 35.57 49.46 33.45
C ILE A 743 35.81 48.49 32.29
N ILE A 744 34.75 47.88 31.74
CA ILE A 744 34.84 47.03 30.54
C ILE A 744 35.37 47.84 29.35
N VAL A 745 34.82 49.03 29.11
CA VAL A 745 35.25 49.93 28.03
C VAL A 745 36.74 50.28 28.17
N ARG A 746 37.16 50.72 29.36
CA ARG A 746 38.58 51.03 29.63
C ARG A 746 39.48 49.83 29.44
N SER A 747 39.02 48.64 29.85
CA SER A 747 39.80 47.40 29.78
C SER A 747 39.94 46.90 28.33
N ILE A 748 38.87 46.96 27.52
CA ILE A 748 38.93 46.65 26.09
C ILE A 748 39.87 47.63 25.37
N CYS A 749 39.78 48.93 25.64
CA CYS A 749 40.68 49.92 25.04
C CYS A 749 42.13 49.70 25.44
N ARG A 750 42.41 49.29 26.70
CA ARG A 750 43.76 48.92 27.15
C ARG A 750 44.26 47.66 26.43
N LEU A 751 43.41 46.65 26.26
CA LEU A 751 43.77 45.41 25.58
C LEU A 751 44.05 45.65 24.09
N LEU A 752 43.21 46.42 23.39
CA LEU A 752 43.37 46.73 21.95
C LEU A 752 44.74 47.35 21.62
N ARG A 753 45.33 48.12 22.53
CA ARG A 753 46.67 48.72 22.35
C ARG A 753 47.81 47.70 22.37
N GLU A 754 47.61 46.58 23.05
CA GLU A 754 48.62 45.54 23.25
C GLU A 754 48.42 44.34 22.32
N ILE A 755 47.32 44.28 21.55
CA ILE A 755 47.08 43.22 20.56
C ILE A 755 47.92 43.53 19.29
N PRO A 756 48.54 42.52 18.66
CA PRO A 756 49.22 42.70 17.37
C PRO A 756 48.29 43.22 16.26
N ASP A 757 48.76 44.16 15.43
CA ASP A 757 47.99 44.83 14.37
C ASP A 757 47.24 43.85 13.44
N GLU A 758 47.86 42.71 13.14
CA GLU A 758 47.31 41.61 12.33
C GLU A 758 46.00 41.06 12.91
N ILE A 759 45.91 40.95 14.24
CA ILE A 759 44.71 40.46 14.93
C ILE A 759 43.72 41.60 15.17
N VAL A 760 44.20 42.83 15.45
CA VAL A 760 43.34 44.02 15.60
C VAL A 760 42.45 44.22 14.36
N SER A 761 43.00 44.00 13.16
CA SER A 761 42.24 44.14 11.91
C SER A 761 41.07 43.14 11.75
N ILE A 762 41.13 41.98 12.42
CA ILE A 762 40.15 40.89 12.28
C ILE A 762 39.22 40.81 13.50
N GLU A 763 39.77 40.82 14.71
CA GLU A 763 39.03 40.65 15.97
C GLU A 763 38.90 41.96 16.78
N GLY A 764 39.63 43.01 16.43
CA GLY A 764 39.48 44.31 17.09
C GLY A 764 38.08 44.87 16.90
N MET A 765 37.50 44.73 15.71
CA MET A 765 36.12 45.14 15.41
C MET A 765 35.08 44.33 16.21
N SER A 766 35.32 43.03 16.45
CA SER A 766 34.41 42.20 17.25
C SER A 766 34.40 42.64 18.71
N LEU A 767 35.56 42.99 19.28
CA LEU A 767 35.65 43.59 20.62
C LEU A 767 35.05 45.00 20.70
N ILE A 768 35.28 45.85 19.69
CA ILE A 768 34.70 47.20 19.63
C ILE A 768 33.16 47.15 19.57
N SER A 769 32.60 46.16 18.87
CA SER A 769 31.14 45.97 18.79
C SER A 769 30.48 45.60 20.13
N LEU A 770 31.27 45.22 21.14
CA LEU A 770 30.78 44.94 22.50
C LEU A 770 30.69 46.20 23.37
N LEU A 771 31.17 47.34 22.88
CA LEU A 771 31.09 48.61 23.60
C LEU A 771 29.65 49.16 23.52
N PRO A 772 29.01 49.54 24.64
CA PRO A 772 27.65 50.09 24.62
C PRO A 772 27.59 51.46 23.91
N ASP A 773 26.51 51.77 23.19
CA ASP A 773 26.34 53.00 22.38
C ASP A 773 26.57 54.32 23.16
N THR A 774 26.47 54.29 24.49
CA THR A 774 26.73 55.43 25.38
C THR A 774 28.23 55.77 25.55
N THR A 775 29.13 54.96 24.99
CA THR A 775 30.60 55.18 25.02
C THR A 775 31.07 56.44 24.30
N TYR A 776 30.24 57.04 23.43
CA TYR A 776 30.56 58.29 22.74
C TYR A 776 30.30 59.56 23.58
N SER A 777 29.89 59.43 24.85
CA SER A 777 29.74 60.57 25.77
C SER A 777 31.04 60.86 26.54
N GLU A 778 31.36 62.14 26.76
CA GLU A 778 32.63 62.63 27.36
C GLU A 778 33.01 62.00 28.71
N LYS A 779 32.07 61.36 29.42
CA LYS A 779 32.31 60.65 30.68
C LYS A 779 33.13 59.35 30.55
N TYR A 780 33.25 58.78 29.33
CA TYR A 780 33.83 57.46 29.10
C TYR A 780 35.26 57.47 28.50
N LEU A 781 35.77 58.65 28.08
CA LEU A 781 37.10 58.82 27.50
C LEU A 781 38.10 59.42 28.49
N PRO A 782 39.23 58.76 28.80
CA PRO A 782 40.34 59.41 29.47
C PRO A 782 41.57 59.45 28.55
N PHE A 783 41.62 60.31 27.53
CA PHE A 783 42.88 60.63 26.83
C PHE A 783 42.93 62.08 26.37
N THR A 784 43.63 62.91 27.15
CA THR A 784 44.39 64.03 26.61
C THR A 784 45.68 63.50 25.97
N ALA A 785 45.87 63.88 24.70
CA ALA A 785 47.11 63.94 23.90
C ALA A 785 48.27 62.98 24.25
N GLY A 786 48.49 61.99 23.36
CA GLY A 786 49.75 61.23 23.32
C GLY A 786 49.74 60.07 22.32
N ASN A 787 49.98 60.40 21.04
CA ASN A 787 50.25 59.54 19.88
C ASN A 787 49.20 58.47 19.45
N PRO A 788 48.76 58.48 18.16
CA PRO A 788 47.89 57.45 17.61
C PRO A 788 48.71 56.23 17.15
N ARG A 789 48.38 55.07 17.72
CA ARG A 789 48.27 53.82 16.97
C ARG A 789 46.80 53.48 16.89
#